data_AF-A0A926XSN6-F1
#
_entry.id   AF-A0A926XSN6-F1
#
_cell.length_a   1.000
_cell.length_b   1.000
_cell.length_c   1.000
_cell.angle_alpha   90.00
_cell.angle_beta   90.00
_cell.angle_gamma   90.00
#
_symmetry.space_group_name_H-M   'P 1'
#
loop_
_entity.id
_entity.type
_entity.pdbx_description
1 polymer ?
#
loop_
_entity_poly.entity_id
_entity_poly.type
_entity_poly.pdbx_seq_one_letter_code
_entity_poly.pdbx_strand_id
1 'polypeptide(L)'
;MKHLTRSLLYITAVSTLLCPVAAIAQTEAAPRLTPRLGGQFTTGSGAGYGSSFGSIYGWIPFLQTPGRNVAFAETRLNVETQNGRLGGNFLLGYRGTLESDWVWGTYLGYDLRSNGRNTFHQVGAGADLQGAGWEVRFNAYVPVGKTEATVAESETVLSSTATDGRFVGNYLQFTRSQTTRRDRIADSALTGADLEVGGKLAAWEGGDLRGYVGGYLYSGENISTFAGFRSRIVARPTANTNIGLTVQRDREFGTNLILSIGASWGGSSPNPPSTPSYLSESIERQSNIALARRTTSSTSSTSSTTNALNPATGQPWFFRHVSANSNGNGTIETPYSSIEAALNGIPTDGNQIVYVQGSSSFGGNLTVADNVQLLSTGPIQQIPTPSGSLQLPLSGSGNIPTLTSAVRLGSGSLIDGFNLNRNLAIDNLNGTAIARNLNINITAPNESGISCSNISGTATLNLSNVNLAVNNASSSGIRCTNVSGTVAINSANITVNNTQAAILLQNSPGSINLSGLTVTANHSALLQGSTFGNLSITNTTLIGDNAPTNGITLENVSGTATITANSGSRVNSSVNNGIALTNSSGTINFSGLEIANNKQAQVFIQNNPGTANISNATITANNAALIQGSTLGNLNITNTTLIGDNAPASGITLDSVSGTATIAANSGSHVNSSVNNGIALTNSSGTINFSGLEIANNKQAQVFIQNNPGTANLSNATITANNAALIQGSTLGSLNITNTTLIGDNAPASGITLDNVSGTATIAANSGSRVNGSVNNGIALTNSSGTINLSGLEIANNKQAQVFIQNNPGTANLSNATITANNAALVIAQSLGNLSIANSILTGNNAPENGITLDKVIGTVTITANSGSRIFGSGTNGIALTNSTGTVNISGLEIANTTQNAVRVQEVSGNLNLENLNINNSGQRAFFLENTTGNLNLTIANSRMTNSTVDGVRVDLNNNANLTAAITGNTIDGVTDLAGDGLDFEAIGASRMNLNLSNNTIRNSGNSAIELEVQNNGVLNGSINNNIIANSGGDGVLFLHNSAVESLLSLTNNTISDSGLNGNGITKTPGPPPLNVGNGGFGIGVITVSNGNLKLTVDSNTIANSKDAKIGIAANPDNFLPAFSGTSRIDARVRGNTLSGTGGGATTGAPFNAGSFGALADSNSTICLQLQNNTADDVNGSAYLLANLNPGTAQFQRDSHSGNTGTLTLVPNNPAFFPAGTCN
;
A
#
# COMPACT_ATOMS: atom_id res chain seq x y z
N MET A 1 46.34 -74.35 -30.43
CA MET A 1 46.98 -75.15 -31.49
C MET A 1 48.23 -75.83 -30.91
N LYS A 2 48.81 -76.83 -31.62
CA LYS A 2 49.79 -77.82 -31.08
C LYS A 2 51.24 -77.29 -30.90
N HIS A 3 52.12 -78.16 -30.36
CA HIS A 3 53.61 -78.22 -30.38
C HIS A 3 54.37 -77.73 -29.11
N LEU A 4 55.54 -78.28 -28.68
CA LEU A 4 56.11 -79.66 -28.72
C LEU A 4 57.41 -79.78 -27.83
N THR A 5 57.47 -80.73 -26.87
CA THR A 5 58.60 -81.61 -26.38
C THR A 5 60.08 -81.19 -26.13
N ARG A 6 60.69 -81.82 -25.07
CA ARG A 6 62.09 -82.34 -24.84
C ARG A 6 63.25 -81.35 -24.47
N SER A 7 64.36 -81.70 -23.77
CA SER A 7 64.78 -82.76 -22.79
C SER A 7 66.27 -82.59 -22.34
N LEU A 8 66.73 -83.32 -21.28
CA LEU A 8 68.16 -83.65 -20.89
C LEU A 8 69.03 -82.58 -20.17
N LEU A 9 70.06 -82.85 -19.32
CA LEU A 9 70.69 -84.08 -18.74
C LEU A 9 71.45 -83.78 -17.40
N TYR A 10 71.77 -84.80 -16.58
CA TYR A 10 72.57 -84.79 -15.33
C TYR A 10 74.10 -84.62 -15.49
N ILE A 11 74.80 -84.14 -14.45
CA ILE A 11 76.19 -84.53 -14.07
C ILE A 11 76.33 -84.61 -12.53
N THR A 12 77.13 -85.57 -12.03
CA THR A 12 77.34 -85.84 -10.60
C THR A 12 78.82 -86.06 -10.24
N ALA A 13 79.19 -85.59 -9.04
CA ALA A 13 80.03 -86.27 -8.03
C ALA A 13 81.58 -86.22 -8.01
N VAL A 14 82.04 -86.41 -6.76
CA VAL A 14 83.34 -86.88 -6.23
C VAL A 14 84.44 -85.84 -5.93
N SER A 15 84.72 -85.72 -4.63
CA SER A 15 86.00 -85.33 -4.05
C SER A 15 86.63 -86.56 -3.35
N THR A 16 87.96 -86.66 -3.35
CA THR A 16 88.78 -87.30 -2.29
C THR A 16 90.26 -87.23 -2.67
N LEU A 17 91.11 -86.78 -1.75
CA LEU A 17 92.41 -87.42 -1.50
C LEU A 17 92.94 -86.99 -0.12
N LEU A 18 93.48 -87.96 0.64
CA LEU A 18 94.08 -87.81 1.96
C LEU A 18 95.57 -88.22 1.87
N CYS A 19 96.50 -87.43 2.42
CA CYS A 19 97.83 -87.83 2.93
C CYS A 19 98.70 -86.60 3.27
N PRO A 20 99.81 -86.74 4.02
CA PRO A 20 99.95 -87.41 5.31
C PRO A 20 100.62 -86.49 6.37
N VAL A 21 100.93 -87.00 7.57
CA VAL A 21 101.51 -86.24 8.69
C VAL A 21 103.04 -86.43 8.79
N ALA A 22 103.77 -85.36 9.13
CA ALA A 22 105.20 -85.39 9.53
C ALA A 22 105.47 -84.55 10.80
N ALA A 23 106.69 -84.69 11.37
CA ALA A 23 107.06 -84.32 12.74
C ALA A 23 108.56 -83.89 12.81
N ILE A 24 109.08 -83.17 13.82
CA ILE A 24 108.52 -82.68 15.11
C ILE A 24 109.19 -81.32 15.45
N ALA A 25 108.48 -80.41 16.14
CA ALA A 25 109.09 -79.40 17.01
C ALA A 25 108.07 -78.92 18.06
N GLN A 26 108.31 -79.24 19.34
CA GLN A 26 107.33 -79.06 20.41
C GLN A 26 107.47 -77.69 21.08
N THR A 27 106.48 -76.82 20.89
CA THR A 27 106.33 -75.53 21.57
C THR A 27 104.94 -75.48 22.23
N GLU A 28 104.77 -74.67 23.29
CA GLU A 28 103.65 -74.65 24.25
C GLU A 28 102.26 -75.17 23.80
N ALA A 29 101.62 -75.95 24.67
CA ALA A 29 100.30 -76.53 24.43
C ALA A 29 99.20 -75.46 24.35
N ALA A 30 98.69 -75.21 23.14
CA ALA A 30 97.64 -74.23 22.89
C ALA A 30 96.36 -74.47 23.71
N PRO A 31 95.67 -73.41 24.19
CA PRO A 31 94.48 -73.55 25.03
C PRO A 31 93.29 -74.18 24.28
N ARG A 32 92.45 -74.91 25.02
CA ARG A 32 91.16 -75.41 24.50
C ARG A 32 90.19 -74.26 24.27
N LEU A 33 89.49 -74.31 23.14
CA LEU A 33 88.38 -73.42 22.83
C LEU A 33 87.17 -73.79 23.69
N THR A 34 86.50 -72.79 24.26
CA THR A 34 85.31 -72.95 25.12
C THR A 34 84.05 -72.43 24.42
N PRO A 35 82.85 -72.89 24.81
CA PRO A 35 81.60 -72.34 24.29
C PRO A 35 81.47 -70.84 24.57
N ARG A 36 80.77 -70.14 23.68
CA ARG A 36 80.39 -68.73 23.89
C ARG A 36 78.93 -68.47 23.53
N LEU A 37 78.34 -67.47 24.16
CA LEU A 37 77.01 -66.94 23.88
C LEU A 37 77.15 -65.47 23.46
N GLY A 38 76.34 -64.98 22.54
CA GLY A 38 76.37 -63.58 22.12
C GLY A 38 75.01 -63.03 21.72
N GLY A 39 74.93 -61.70 21.75
CA GLY A 39 73.80 -60.92 21.25
C GLY A 39 74.27 -59.96 20.17
N GLN A 40 73.42 -59.71 19.17
CA GLN A 40 73.68 -58.72 18.12
C GLN A 40 72.38 -58.00 17.77
N PHE A 41 72.45 -56.68 17.59
CA PHE A 41 71.36 -55.88 17.04
C PHE A 41 71.75 -55.37 15.66
N THR A 42 70.85 -55.51 14.68
CA THR A 42 71.06 -55.07 13.29
C THR A 42 69.96 -54.09 12.90
N THR A 43 70.33 -52.91 12.41
CA THR A 43 69.40 -51.82 12.10
C THR A 43 68.88 -51.85 10.66
N GLY A 44 67.61 -51.51 10.47
CA GLY A 44 67.05 -51.15 9.17
C GLY A 44 66.82 -52.33 8.24
N SER A 45 66.54 -52.03 6.98
CA SER A 45 66.40 -53.00 5.90
C SER A 45 67.76 -53.45 5.36
N GLY A 46 67.78 -54.63 4.76
CA GLY A 46 68.92 -55.19 4.05
C GLY A 46 68.44 -56.15 2.96
N ALA A 47 69.36 -56.91 2.36
CA ALA A 47 69.03 -57.77 1.23
C ALA A 47 67.98 -58.81 1.65
N GLY A 48 66.75 -58.67 1.15
CA GLY A 48 65.64 -59.54 1.48
C GLY A 48 65.05 -59.42 2.88
N TYR A 49 65.32 -58.36 3.64
CA TYR A 49 64.59 -58.08 4.89
C TYR A 49 64.30 -56.58 5.07
N GLY A 50 63.10 -56.26 5.56
CA GLY A 50 62.57 -54.88 5.55
C GLY A 50 62.73 -54.10 6.86
N SER A 51 63.22 -54.70 7.94
CA SER A 51 63.34 -54.01 9.23
C SER A 51 64.41 -54.59 10.15
N SER A 52 64.76 -53.80 11.19
CA SER A 52 65.73 -54.15 12.20
C SER A 52 65.39 -55.47 12.91
N PHE A 53 66.41 -56.18 13.40
CA PHE A 53 66.22 -57.38 14.20
C PHE A 53 67.29 -57.52 15.29
N GLY A 54 66.89 -58.11 16.41
CA GLY A 54 67.79 -58.60 17.45
C GLY A 54 68.10 -60.07 17.22
N SER A 55 69.32 -60.48 17.52
CA SER A 55 69.81 -61.85 17.43
C SER A 55 70.43 -62.30 18.74
N ILE A 56 70.14 -63.54 19.16
CA ILE A 56 70.88 -64.26 20.21
C ILE A 56 71.50 -65.49 19.55
N TYR A 57 72.80 -65.71 19.74
CA TYR A 57 73.54 -66.82 19.15
C TYR A 57 74.46 -67.52 20.15
N GLY A 58 74.71 -68.81 19.93
CA GLY A 58 75.68 -69.60 20.70
C GLY A 58 76.58 -70.39 19.77
N TRP A 59 77.88 -70.42 20.06
CA TRP A 59 78.90 -71.19 19.35
C TRP A 59 79.53 -72.19 20.32
N ILE A 60 79.50 -73.48 19.97
CA ILE A 60 79.83 -74.59 20.86
C ILE A 60 80.81 -75.55 20.16
N PRO A 61 82.08 -75.64 20.62
CA PRO A 61 83.02 -76.63 20.11
C PRO A 61 82.69 -78.00 20.73
N PHE A 62 82.37 -79.00 19.90
CA PHE A 62 82.04 -80.35 20.38
C PHE A 62 83.16 -81.39 20.12
N LEU A 63 84.07 -81.11 19.18
CA LEU A 63 85.28 -81.90 18.95
C LEU A 63 86.43 -80.96 18.63
N GLN A 64 87.60 -81.09 19.25
CA GLN A 64 88.74 -80.22 18.92
C GLN A 64 90.10 -80.89 19.19
N THR A 65 91.07 -80.60 18.33
CA THR A 65 92.50 -80.75 18.61
C THR A 65 93.04 -79.35 18.90
N PRO A 66 93.41 -79.02 20.16
CA PRO A 66 93.79 -77.65 20.53
C PRO A 66 94.88 -77.07 19.63
N GLY A 67 94.69 -75.84 19.18
CA GLY A 67 95.58 -75.16 18.23
C GLY A 67 95.57 -75.68 16.79
N ARG A 68 94.88 -76.79 16.46
CA ARG A 68 94.94 -77.42 15.12
C ARG A 68 93.60 -77.55 14.40
N ASN A 69 92.53 -77.98 15.07
CA ASN A 69 91.21 -78.11 14.44
C ASN A 69 90.04 -78.13 15.44
N VAL A 70 88.85 -77.79 14.96
CA VAL A 70 87.61 -77.81 15.74
C VAL A 70 86.39 -78.13 14.86
N ALA A 71 85.54 -79.04 15.32
CA ALA A 71 84.16 -79.18 14.88
C ALA A 71 83.24 -78.49 15.90
N PHE A 72 82.33 -77.67 15.41
CA PHE A 72 81.48 -76.80 16.23
C PHE A 72 80.04 -76.77 15.73
N ALA A 73 79.12 -76.48 16.64
CA ALA A 73 77.75 -76.12 16.33
C ALA A 73 77.56 -74.62 16.59
N GLU A 74 76.89 -73.91 15.68
CA GLU A 74 76.43 -72.54 15.89
C GLU A 74 74.92 -72.48 15.73
N THR A 75 74.22 -71.85 16.67
CA THR A 75 72.77 -71.64 16.61
C THR A 75 72.46 -70.17 16.81
N ARG A 76 71.47 -69.63 16.08
CA ARG A 76 71.03 -68.23 16.20
C ARG A 76 69.52 -68.13 16.11
N LEU A 77 68.93 -67.37 17.03
CA LEU A 77 67.54 -66.92 16.99
C LEU A 77 67.52 -65.44 16.59
N ASN A 78 66.72 -65.08 15.60
CA ASN A 78 66.50 -63.71 15.14
C ASN A 78 65.05 -63.29 15.45
N VAL A 79 64.86 -62.07 15.96
CA VAL A 79 63.55 -61.49 16.29
C VAL A 79 63.41 -60.12 15.62
N GLU A 80 62.47 -60.00 14.68
CA GLU A 80 62.18 -58.76 13.95
C GLU A 80 61.54 -57.71 14.87
N THR A 81 62.08 -56.48 14.94
CA THR A 81 61.66 -55.49 15.95
C THR A 81 60.27 -54.91 15.69
N GLN A 82 59.82 -54.83 14.43
CA GLN A 82 58.54 -54.20 14.10
C GLN A 82 57.35 -55.09 14.47
N ASN A 83 57.47 -56.41 14.33
CA ASN A 83 56.33 -57.34 14.37
C ASN A 83 56.62 -58.61 15.21
N GLY A 84 57.74 -58.68 15.92
CA GLY A 84 58.13 -59.84 16.75
C GLY A 84 58.38 -61.13 15.97
N ARG A 85 58.53 -61.07 14.63
CA ARG A 85 58.64 -62.27 13.80
C ARG A 85 59.93 -63.02 14.06
N LEU A 86 59.79 -64.33 14.21
CA LEU A 86 60.92 -65.22 14.46
C LEU A 86 61.54 -65.71 13.15
N GLY A 87 62.87 -65.70 13.13
CA GLY A 87 63.69 -66.50 12.25
C GLY A 87 64.81 -67.16 13.06
N GLY A 88 65.53 -68.09 12.46
CA GLY A 88 66.66 -68.72 13.12
C GLY A 88 67.47 -69.57 12.18
N ASN A 89 68.65 -69.96 12.64
CA ASN A 89 69.54 -70.86 11.93
C ASN A 89 70.27 -71.80 12.88
N PHE A 90 70.53 -73.01 12.41
CA PHE A 90 71.34 -74.02 13.08
C PHE A 90 72.41 -74.52 12.11
N LEU A 91 73.67 -74.50 12.53
CA LEU A 91 74.85 -74.79 11.71
C LEU A 91 75.71 -75.85 12.38
N LEU A 92 76.29 -76.73 11.56
CA LEU A 92 77.41 -77.59 11.91
C LEU A 92 78.61 -77.20 11.05
N GLY A 93 79.74 -76.88 11.68
CA GLY A 93 80.95 -76.41 11.03
C GLY A 93 82.19 -77.18 11.45
N TYR A 94 83.21 -77.14 10.59
CA TYR A 94 84.55 -77.67 10.84
C TYR A 94 85.60 -76.66 10.39
N ARG A 95 86.62 -76.44 11.21
CA ARG A 95 87.79 -75.60 10.91
C ARG A 95 89.11 -76.30 11.24
N GLY A 96 90.15 -76.02 10.46
CA GLY A 96 91.50 -76.54 10.67
C GLY A 96 92.61 -75.60 10.23
N THR A 97 93.77 -75.68 10.87
CA THR A 97 94.99 -74.93 10.53
C THR A 97 95.78 -75.58 9.40
N LEU A 98 96.38 -74.74 8.55
CA LEU A 98 97.38 -75.08 7.54
C LEU A 98 98.77 -74.67 8.04
N GLU A 99 99.84 -75.21 7.41
CA GLU A 99 101.24 -75.01 7.83
C GLU A 99 101.74 -73.55 7.74
N SER A 100 100.98 -72.64 7.13
CA SER A 100 101.38 -71.24 6.87
C SER A 100 100.57 -70.20 7.67
N ASP A 101 100.14 -70.53 8.89
CA ASP A 101 99.30 -69.66 9.74
C ASP A 101 97.93 -69.26 9.16
N TRP A 102 97.34 -70.13 8.34
CA TRP A 102 95.98 -70.00 7.83
C TRP A 102 95.02 -71.01 8.48
N VAL A 103 93.79 -70.60 8.74
CA VAL A 103 92.66 -71.44 9.13
C VAL A 103 91.69 -71.53 7.95
N TRP A 104 91.34 -72.75 7.54
CA TRP A 104 90.21 -72.98 6.63
C TRP A 104 89.01 -73.51 7.40
N GLY A 105 87.81 -73.21 6.90
CA GLY A 105 86.54 -73.61 7.49
C GLY A 105 85.50 -73.97 6.45
N THR A 106 84.54 -74.81 6.83
CA THR A 106 83.32 -75.08 6.07
C THR A 106 82.16 -75.39 7.00
N TYR A 107 80.94 -75.13 6.56
CA TYR A 107 79.72 -75.41 7.32
C TYR A 107 78.56 -75.87 6.44
N LEU A 108 77.63 -76.59 7.06
CA LEU A 108 76.28 -76.82 6.56
C LEU A 108 75.28 -76.28 7.60
N GLY A 109 74.25 -75.59 7.14
CA GLY A 109 73.25 -74.95 8.00
C GLY A 109 71.82 -75.08 7.47
N TYR A 110 70.87 -75.00 8.39
CA TYR A 110 69.45 -74.98 8.12
C TYR A 110 68.83 -73.72 8.72
N ASP A 111 68.13 -72.97 7.89
CA ASP A 111 67.55 -71.67 8.19
C ASP A 111 66.02 -71.72 8.12
N LEU A 112 65.36 -70.95 8.98
CA LEU A 112 63.92 -70.75 8.96
C LEU A 112 63.56 -69.29 9.21
N ARG A 113 62.50 -68.79 8.57
CA ARG A 113 62.02 -67.42 8.75
C ARG A 113 60.53 -67.30 8.51
N SER A 114 59.79 -66.71 9.45
CA SER A 114 58.37 -66.40 9.26
C SER A 114 58.14 -64.99 8.68
N ASN A 115 57.16 -64.86 7.78
CA ASN A 115 56.56 -63.57 7.41
C ASN A 115 55.25 -63.26 8.18
N GLY A 116 54.95 -64.04 9.21
CA GLY A 116 53.74 -63.93 10.04
C GLY A 116 52.50 -64.66 9.50
N ARG A 117 52.53 -65.14 8.25
CA ARG A 117 51.49 -66.05 7.69
C ARG A 117 52.05 -67.36 7.17
N ASN A 118 53.29 -67.36 6.69
CA ASN A 118 54.01 -68.53 6.19
C ASN A 118 55.40 -68.55 6.80
N THR A 119 55.98 -69.74 6.91
CA THR A 119 57.38 -69.94 7.29
C THR A 119 58.14 -70.48 6.08
N PHE A 120 59.22 -69.80 5.75
CA PHE A 120 60.16 -70.19 4.71
C PHE A 120 61.31 -70.96 5.34
N HIS A 121 61.87 -71.89 4.57
CA HIS A 121 62.96 -72.76 4.99
C HIS A 121 64.07 -72.70 3.94
N GLN A 122 65.33 -72.83 4.36
CA GLN A 122 66.48 -72.71 3.48
C GLN A 122 67.64 -73.57 4.00
N VAL A 123 68.37 -74.20 3.08
CA VAL A 123 69.63 -74.88 3.38
C VAL A 123 70.76 -73.95 2.94
N GLY A 124 71.71 -73.73 3.84
CA GLY A 124 72.90 -72.95 3.57
C GLY A 124 74.17 -73.79 3.67
N ALA A 125 75.14 -73.55 2.80
CA ALA A 125 76.47 -74.14 2.90
C ALA A 125 77.52 -73.08 2.59
N GLY A 126 78.71 -73.18 3.16
CA GLY A 126 79.77 -72.20 2.91
C GLY A 126 81.16 -72.67 3.32
N ALA A 127 82.14 -71.84 2.99
CA ALA A 127 83.54 -72.03 3.31
C ALA A 127 84.21 -70.69 3.64
N ASP A 128 85.15 -70.72 4.58
CA ASP A 128 85.97 -69.57 4.96
C ASP A 128 87.47 -69.94 4.95
N LEU A 129 88.32 -68.93 4.68
CA LEU A 129 89.77 -69.04 4.73
C LEU A 129 90.32 -67.76 5.38
N GLN A 130 90.98 -67.89 6.52
CA GLN A 130 91.36 -66.81 7.43
C GLN A 130 92.85 -66.87 7.76
N GLY A 131 93.54 -65.74 7.73
CA GLY A 131 94.94 -65.62 8.14
C GLY A 131 95.16 -64.38 9.01
N ALA A 132 96.41 -64.13 9.40
CA ALA A 132 96.77 -63.06 10.34
C ALA A 132 96.25 -61.65 9.95
N GLY A 133 96.10 -61.36 8.66
CA GLY A 133 95.63 -60.08 8.13
C GLY A 133 94.60 -60.12 7.00
N TRP A 134 94.23 -61.29 6.48
CA TRP A 134 93.33 -61.46 5.33
C TRP A 134 92.30 -62.56 5.57
N GLU A 135 91.16 -62.45 4.88
CA GLU A 135 90.04 -63.36 5.01
C GLU A 135 89.21 -63.43 3.72
N VAL A 136 88.77 -64.63 3.34
CA VAL A 136 87.88 -64.88 2.20
C VAL A 136 86.74 -65.80 2.68
N ARG A 137 85.50 -65.44 2.35
CA ARG A 137 84.28 -66.16 2.75
C ARG A 137 83.37 -66.36 1.54
N PHE A 138 82.87 -67.57 1.35
CA PHE A 138 81.85 -67.89 0.34
C PHE A 138 80.67 -68.61 0.99
N ASN A 139 79.46 -68.15 0.71
CA ASN A 139 78.23 -68.73 1.22
C ASN A 139 77.23 -68.97 0.08
N ALA A 140 76.50 -70.08 0.10
CA ALA A 140 75.41 -70.39 -0.80
C ALA A 140 74.14 -70.75 -0.01
N TYR A 141 72.97 -70.40 -0.56
CA TYR A 141 71.67 -70.42 0.09
C TYR A 141 70.59 -70.93 -0.88
N VAL A 142 69.92 -72.02 -0.52
CA VAL A 142 68.87 -72.64 -1.34
C VAL A 142 67.60 -72.77 -0.50
N PRO A 143 66.55 -71.94 -0.74
CA PRO A 143 65.22 -72.16 -0.20
C PRO A 143 64.72 -73.57 -0.53
N VAL A 144 64.05 -74.19 0.43
CA VAL A 144 63.48 -75.53 0.32
C VAL A 144 62.03 -75.53 0.78
N GLY A 145 61.19 -76.36 0.16
CA GLY A 145 59.75 -76.35 0.40
C GLY A 145 59.05 -75.21 -0.35
N LYS A 146 58.20 -74.43 0.34
CA LYS A 146 57.36 -73.40 -0.28
C LYS A 146 58.14 -72.11 -0.55
N THR A 147 58.24 -71.72 -1.82
CA THR A 147 59.04 -70.57 -2.30
C THR A 147 58.26 -69.27 -2.42
N GLU A 148 56.98 -69.27 -2.82
CA GLU A 148 56.11 -68.08 -2.91
C GLU A 148 54.89 -68.17 -1.97
N ALA A 149 54.44 -67.04 -1.40
CA ALA A 149 53.19 -66.95 -0.65
C ALA A 149 52.46 -65.60 -0.81
N THR A 150 51.16 -65.64 -1.14
CA THR A 150 50.28 -64.46 -1.23
C THR A 150 50.11 -63.76 0.13
N VAL A 151 50.17 -62.43 0.12
CA VAL A 151 50.07 -61.53 1.29
C VAL A 151 48.71 -60.82 1.35
N ALA A 152 48.22 -60.27 0.22
CA ALA A 152 46.95 -59.53 0.15
C ALA A 152 46.37 -59.47 -1.28
N GLU A 153 45.06 -59.27 -1.40
CA GLU A 153 44.32 -59.07 -2.66
C GLU A 153 43.23 -57.98 -2.49
N SER A 154 42.89 -57.23 -3.54
CA SER A 154 41.86 -56.18 -3.53
C SER A 154 41.25 -55.91 -4.91
N GLU A 155 40.03 -55.38 -4.96
CA GLU A 155 39.31 -54.99 -6.19
C GLU A 155 38.76 -53.55 -6.11
N THR A 156 38.66 -52.85 -7.25
CA THR A 156 38.14 -51.47 -7.33
C THR A 156 37.41 -51.23 -8.65
N VAL A 157 36.22 -50.62 -8.59
CA VAL A 157 35.43 -50.20 -9.78
C VAL A 157 35.93 -48.85 -10.28
N LEU A 158 36.19 -48.73 -11.58
CA LEU A 158 36.75 -47.53 -12.22
C LEU A 158 35.70 -46.73 -13.01
N SER A 159 34.70 -47.40 -13.58
CA SER A 159 33.60 -46.77 -14.33
C SER A 159 32.37 -47.68 -14.41
N SER A 160 31.18 -47.09 -14.60
CA SER A 160 29.92 -47.79 -14.81
C SER A 160 29.05 -47.00 -15.79
N THR A 161 28.78 -47.55 -16.95
CA THR A 161 27.98 -46.91 -18.02
C THR A 161 26.81 -47.80 -18.42
N ALA A 162 25.66 -47.20 -18.72
CA ALA A 162 24.46 -47.88 -19.20
C ALA A 162 24.24 -47.57 -20.69
N THR A 163 24.16 -48.59 -21.54
CA THR A 163 23.86 -48.47 -22.98
C THR A 163 22.81 -49.51 -23.39
N ASP A 164 22.26 -49.34 -24.59
CA ASP A 164 21.43 -50.35 -25.29
C ASP A 164 20.18 -50.78 -24.49
N GLY A 165 19.37 -49.80 -24.10
CA GLY A 165 18.03 -50.05 -23.58
C GLY A 165 17.16 -50.80 -24.61
N ARG A 166 16.57 -51.92 -24.22
CA ARG A 166 15.63 -52.71 -25.03
C ARG A 166 14.56 -53.34 -24.15
N PHE A 167 13.33 -53.43 -24.65
CA PHE A 167 12.29 -54.20 -23.98
C PHE A 167 12.50 -55.71 -24.20
N VAL A 168 12.21 -56.50 -23.17
CA VAL A 168 12.17 -57.97 -23.21
C VAL A 168 10.99 -58.42 -22.35
N GLY A 169 9.98 -59.03 -22.94
CA GLY A 169 8.72 -59.33 -22.26
C GLY A 169 8.04 -58.06 -21.75
N ASN A 170 7.91 -57.93 -20.43
CA ASN A 170 7.35 -56.76 -19.74
C ASN A 170 8.42 -55.88 -19.05
N TYR A 171 9.71 -56.10 -19.29
CA TYR A 171 10.77 -55.35 -18.60
C TYR A 171 11.64 -54.57 -19.59
N LEU A 172 12.04 -53.36 -19.21
CA LEU A 172 13.14 -52.67 -19.87
C LEU A 172 14.46 -53.21 -19.35
N GLN A 173 15.31 -53.73 -20.23
CA GLN A 173 16.66 -54.15 -19.93
C GLN A 173 17.68 -53.20 -20.56
N PHE A 174 18.82 -53.00 -19.90
CA PHE A 174 19.96 -52.29 -20.46
C PHE A 174 21.26 -53.03 -20.17
N THR A 175 22.28 -52.79 -20.98
CA THR A 175 23.62 -53.33 -20.75
C THR A 175 24.36 -52.40 -19.81
N ARG A 176 24.69 -52.90 -18.62
CA ARG A 176 25.58 -52.19 -17.68
C ARG A 176 27.00 -52.70 -17.88
N SER A 177 27.88 -51.84 -18.36
CA SER A 177 29.31 -52.12 -18.54
C SER A 177 30.07 -51.55 -17.35
N GLN A 178 30.77 -52.42 -16.60
CA GLN A 178 31.61 -52.06 -15.47
C GLN A 178 33.07 -52.44 -15.74
N THR A 179 33.99 -51.55 -15.39
CA THR A 179 35.44 -51.82 -15.45
C THR A 179 35.99 -51.95 -14.05
N THR A 180 36.58 -53.10 -13.71
CA THR A 180 37.21 -53.36 -12.40
C THR A 180 38.70 -53.65 -12.54
N ARG A 181 39.48 -53.15 -11.58
CA ARG A 181 40.90 -53.50 -11.39
C ARG A 181 41.03 -54.42 -10.18
N ARG A 182 41.81 -55.50 -10.32
CA ARG A 182 42.20 -56.41 -9.23
C ARG A 182 43.72 -56.36 -9.04
N ASP A 183 44.17 -56.22 -7.80
CA ASP A 183 45.58 -56.16 -7.41
C ASP A 183 45.90 -57.30 -6.41
N ARG A 184 46.94 -58.11 -6.67
CA ARG A 184 47.44 -59.22 -5.82
C ARG A 184 48.89 -58.98 -5.40
N ILE A 185 49.23 -59.26 -4.14
CA ILE A 185 50.57 -59.07 -3.55
C ILE A 185 51.11 -60.41 -3.00
N ALA A 186 52.37 -60.77 -3.27
CA ALA A 186 53.03 -61.99 -2.77
C ALA A 186 54.50 -61.80 -2.35
N ASP A 187 54.99 -62.63 -1.42
CA ASP A 187 56.39 -62.72 -0.98
C ASP A 187 57.07 -64.00 -1.54
N SER A 188 58.28 -63.87 -2.10
CA SER A 188 59.09 -64.97 -2.66
C SER A 188 60.44 -65.12 -1.96
N ALA A 189 60.82 -66.34 -1.56
CA ALA A 189 62.12 -66.68 -1.01
C ALA A 189 63.18 -66.87 -2.09
N LEU A 190 64.37 -66.32 -1.85
CA LEU A 190 65.43 -66.21 -2.86
C LEU A 190 66.54 -67.26 -2.66
N THR A 191 66.86 -67.96 -3.75
CA THR A 191 68.10 -68.74 -3.92
C THR A 191 69.23 -67.76 -4.20
N GLY A 192 70.41 -67.98 -3.61
CA GLY A 192 71.55 -67.11 -3.89
C GLY A 192 72.88 -67.58 -3.34
N ALA A 193 73.90 -66.75 -3.56
CA ALA A 193 75.23 -66.94 -3.01
C ALA A 193 75.91 -65.58 -2.77
N ASP A 194 76.85 -65.52 -1.84
CA ASP A 194 77.74 -64.38 -1.62
C ASP A 194 79.22 -64.80 -1.53
N LEU A 195 80.08 -63.87 -1.93
CA LEU A 195 81.54 -63.95 -1.84
C LEU A 195 82.05 -62.63 -1.25
N GLU A 196 82.72 -62.70 -0.10
CA GLU A 196 83.28 -61.55 0.61
C GLU A 196 84.78 -61.77 0.84
N VAL A 197 85.60 -60.77 0.50
CA VAL A 197 87.03 -60.72 0.78
C VAL A 197 87.28 -59.55 1.72
N GLY A 198 88.05 -59.76 2.78
CA GLY A 198 88.36 -58.73 3.75
C GLY A 198 89.78 -58.79 4.28
N GLY A 199 90.18 -57.69 4.91
CA GLY A 199 91.50 -57.52 5.50
C GLY A 199 91.47 -56.68 6.74
N LYS A 200 92.50 -56.85 7.58
CA LYS A 200 92.74 -56.04 8.77
C LYS A 200 93.29 -54.67 8.35
N LEU A 201 92.52 -53.61 8.62
CA LEU A 201 92.86 -52.23 8.29
C LEU A 201 93.68 -51.56 9.40
N ALA A 202 93.39 -51.89 10.65
CA ALA A 202 94.14 -51.45 11.83
C ALA A 202 94.00 -52.47 12.95
N ALA A 203 94.91 -52.44 13.93
CA ALA A 203 94.80 -53.16 15.19
C ALA A 203 95.33 -52.33 16.35
N TRP A 204 94.83 -52.60 17.55
CA TRP A 204 95.25 -52.00 18.80
C TRP A 204 95.29 -53.06 19.90
N GLU A 205 95.78 -52.68 21.07
CA GLU A 205 95.77 -53.57 22.23
C GLU A 205 94.33 -53.93 22.61
N GLY A 206 93.96 -55.20 22.41
CA GLY A 206 92.62 -55.71 22.70
C GLY A 206 91.65 -55.86 21.53
N GLY A 207 91.95 -55.30 20.34
CA GLY A 207 90.96 -55.24 19.25
C GLY A 207 91.51 -54.94 17.85
N ASP A 208 90.64 -55.03 16.84
CA ASP A 208 91.00 -54.72 15.44
C ASP A 208 89.89 -54.03 14.64
N LEU A 209 90.28 -53.36 13.56
CA LEU A 209 89.39 -52.79 12.55
C LEU A 209 89.60 -53.57 11.24
N ARG A 210 88.51 -54.09 10.67
CA ARG A 210 88.53 -54.83 9.42
C ARG A 210 87.63 -54.21 8.37
N GLY A 211 88.08 -54.28 7.12
CA GLY A 211 87.32 -53.88 5.94
C GLY A 211 87.02 -55.11 5.09
N TYR A 212 85.80 -55.21 4.60
CA TYR A 212 85.30 -56.30 3.79
C TYR A 212 84.61 -55.74 2.55
N VAL A 213 84.79 -56.42 1.42
CA VAL A 213 84.17 -56.08 0.14
C VAL A 213 83.78 -57.36 -0.59
N GLY A 214 82.60 -57.37 -1.19
CA GLY A 214 82.03 -58.58 -1.76
C GLY A 214 80.85 -58.33 -2.68
N GLY A 215 80.40 -59.41 -3.30
CA GLY A 215 79.21 -59.43 -4.14
C GLY A 215 78.27 -60.56 -3.72
N TYR A 216 76.98 -60.37 -3.97
CA TYR A 216 75.97 -61.41 -3.82
C TYR A 216 75.12 -61.52 -5.08
N LEU A 217 74.58 -62.71 -5.32
CA LEU A 217 73.67 -63.01 -6.43
C LEU A 217 72.41 -63.68 -5.84
N TYR A 218 71.23 -63.17 -6.17
CA TYR A 218 69.95 -63.75 -5.77
C TYR A 218 69.03 -63.97 -6.97
N SER A 219 68.15 -64.96 -6.88
CA SER A 219 67.11 -65.29 -7.86
C SER A 219 65.92 -65.93 -7.15
N GLY A 220 64.70 -65.77 -7.67
CA GLY A 220 63.51 -66.32 -7.03
C GLY A 220 62.33 -66.50 -7.96
N GLU A 221 61.30 -67.18 -7.45
CA GLU A 221 60.04 -67.34 -8.16
C GLU A 221 59.39 -65.98 -8.41
N ASN A 222 59.06 -65.70 -9.66
CA ASN A 222 58.60 -64.39 -10.14
C ASN A 222 59.52 -63.20 -9.80
N ILE A 223 60.84 -63.42 -9.63
CA ILE A 223 61.86 -62.38 -9.40
C ILE A 223 63.10 -62.68 -10.28
N SER A 224 63.43 -61.77 -11.21
CA SER A 224 64.53 -62.03 -12.16
C SER A 224 65.89 -61.90 -11.47
N THR A 225 66.79 -62.87 -11.72
CA THR A 225 68.13 -62.95 -11.12
C THR A 225 68.85 -61.60 -11.07
N PHE A 226 69.39 -61.24 -9.92
CA PHE A 226 70.05 -59.96 -9.71
C PHE A 226 71.32 -60.10 -8.87
N ALA A 227 72.34 -59.33 -9.23
CA ALA A 227 73.56 -59.18 -8.45
C ALA A 227 73.48 -57.91 -7.60
N GLY A 228 74.13 -57.96 -6.44
CA GLY A 228 74.33 -56.83 -5.54
C GLY A 228 75.77 -56.75 -5.06
N PHE A 229 76.17 -55.55 -4.68
CA PHE A 229 77.46 -55.27 -4.06
C PHE A 229 77.29 -55.06 -2.57
N ARG A 230 78.25 -55.53 -1.77
CA ARG A 230 78.31 -55.35 -0.31
C ARG A 230 79.71 -54.88 0.08
N SER A 231 79.78 -53.86 0.94
CA SER A 231 81.01 -53.48 1.61
C SER A 231 80.72 -53.19 3.08
N ARG A 232 81.62 -53.62 3.96
CA ARG A 232 81.44 -53.56 5.40
C ARG A 232 82.74 -53.17 6.09
N ILE A 233 82.65 -52.30 7.09
CA ILE A 233 83.74 -52.01 8.02
C ILE A 233 83.29 -52.50 9.40
N VAL A 234 84.12 -53.32 10.06
CA VAL A 234 83.87 -53.87 11.40
C VAL A 234 84.97 -53.41 12.34
N ALA A 235 84.61 -52.59 13.32
CA ALA A 235 85.45 -52.37 14.49
C ALA A 235 85.15 -53.46 15.52
N ARG A 236 86.18 -54.07 16.09
CA ARG A 236 86.10 -54.95 17.26
C ARG A 236 86.87 -54.29 18.41
N PRO A 237 86.24 -53.38 19.18
CA PRO A 237 86.91 -52.63 20.26
C PRO A 237 87.61 -53.54 21.27
N THR A 238 87.00 -54.69 21.56
CA THR A 238 87.57 -55.79 22.32
C THR A 238 87.37 -57.10 21.55
N ALA A 239 88.10 -58.16 21.90
CA ALA A 239 87.89 -59.52 21.35
C ALA A 239 86.45 -60.05 21.46
N ASN A 240 85.62 -59.45 22.33
CA ASN A 240 84.27 -59.87 22.64
C ASN A 240 83.18 -58.95 22.09
N THR A 241 83.52 -57.79 21.51
CA THR A 241 82.56 -56.81 20.98
C THR A 241 82.79 -56.53 19.50
N ASN A 242 81.70 -56.28 18.75
CA ASN A 242 81.76 -55.87 17.35
C ASN A 242 80.79 -54.73 17.06
N ILE A 243 81.22 -53.80 16.22
CA ILE A 243 80.43 -52.70 15.66
C ILE A 243 80.69 -52.70 14.16
N GLY A 244 79.74 -53.18 13.37
CA GLY A 244 79.85 -53.30 11.92
C GLY A 244 78.94 -52.32 11.20
N LEU A 245 79.49 -51.48 10.32
CA LEU A 245 78.74 -50.65 9.38
C LEU A 245 78.84 -51.29 7.99
N THR A 246 77.69 -51.66 7.41
CA THR A 246 77.59 -52.29 6.09
C THR A 246 76.81 -51.38 5.15
N VAL A 247 77.34 -51.12 3.95
CA VAL A 247 76.54 -50.61 2.83
C VAL A 247 76.38 -51.73 1.80
N GLN A 248 75.18 -51.87 1.27
CA GLN A 248 74.92 -52.81 0.18
C GLN A 248 73.90 -52.24 -0.79
N ARG A 249 74.07 -52.54 -2.08
CA ARG A 249 73.22 -52.03 -3.15
C ARG A 249 72.96 -53.10 -4.20
N ASP A 250 71.68 -53.26 -4.52
CA ASP A 250 71.21 -54.02 -5.68
C ASP A 250 69.96 -53.35 -6.29
N ARG A 251 69.38 -53.98 -7.33
CA ARG A 251 68.24 -53.44 -8.09
C ARG A 251 66.85 -53.79 -7.53
N GLU A 252 66.77 -54.73 -6.59
CA GLU A 252 65.51 -55.24 -6.02
C GLU A 252 65.27 -54.62 -4.63
N PHE A 253 66.30 -54.60 -3.78
CA PHE A 253 66.27 -54.05 -2.42
C PHE A 253 66.85 -52.62 -2.32
N GLY A 254 67.37 -52.08 -3.41
CA GLY A 254 67.95 -50.73 -3.45
C GLY A 254 69.24 -50.59 -2.65
N THR A 255 69.57 -49.37 -2.23
CA THR A 255 70.73 -49.06 -1.40
C THR A 255 70.35 -49.09 0.08
N ASN A 256 71.00 -49.93 0.86
CA ASN A 256 70.78 -50.08 2.30
C ASN A 256 72.07 -49.79 3.08
N LEU A 257 71.95 -49.01 4.16
CA LEU A 257 73.02 -48.76 5.13
C LEU A 257 72.60 -49.38 6.47
N ILE A 258 73.42 -50.31 6.97
CA ILE A 258 73.09 -51.22 8.06
C ILE A 258 74.17 -51.08 9.14
N LEU A 259 73.79 -50.59 10.32
CA LEU A 259 74.60 -50.66 11.52
C LEU A 259 74.29 -51.97 12.25
N SER A 260 75.34 -52.63 12.74
CA SER A 260 75.26 -53.82 13.58
C SER A 260 76.13 -53.61 14.81
N ILE A 261 75.61 -53.94 15.99
CA ILE A 261 76.34 -53.88 17.27
C ILE A 261 76.13 -55.21 17.97
N GLY A 262 77.21 -55.88 18.34
CA GLY A 262 77.17 -57.17 19.02
C GLY A 262 78.18 -57.30 20.15
N ALA A 263 77.84 -58.14 21.12
CA ALA A 263 78.69 -58.54 22.23
C ALA A 263 78.60 -60.05 22.43
N SER A 264 79.66 -60.64 22.97
CA SER A 264 79.77 -62.07 23.24
C SER A 264 80.45 -62.32 24.59
N TRP A 265 80.03 -63.38 25.26
CA TRP A 265 80.44 -63.76 26.61
C TRP A 265 80.84 -65.23 26.63
N GLY A 266 81.92 -65.54 27.36
CA GLY A 266 82.61 -66.84 27.22
C GLY A 266 83.50 -66.89 25.98
N GLY A 267 84.12 -68.05 25.75
CA GLY A 267 85.14 -68.25 24.72
C GLY A 267 86.55 -67.88 25.21
N SER A 268 87.52 -68.72 24.87
CA SER A 268 88.94 -68.59 25.21
C SER A 268 89.70 -68.09 23.98
N SER A 269 89.80 -66.76 23.82
CA SER A 269 90.57 -66.11 22.76
C SER A 269 91.80 -65.42 23.35
N PRO A 270 93.04 -65.79 22.96
CA PRO A 270 94.24 -65.09 23.38
C PRO A 270 94.22 -63.62 22.93
N ASN A 271 94.82 -62.75 23.74
CA ASN A 271 94.93 -61.32 23.45
C ASN A 271 96.43 -60.93 23.54
N PRO A 272 97.08 -60.48 22.45
CA PRO A 272 96.54 -60.23 21.12
C PRO A 272 96.12 -61.51 20.35
N PRO A 273 95.23 -61.38 19.34
CA PRO A 273 94.72 -62.52 18.58
C PRO A 273 95.80 -63.22 17.73
N SER A 274 96.05 -64.49 18.07
CA SER A 274 96.95 -65.44 17.39
C SER A 274 96.19 -66.38 16.45
N THR A 275 96.84 -67.07 15.50
CA THR A 275 96.19 -68.00 14.54
C THR A 275 95.13 -68.95 15.15
N PRO A 276 95.33 -69.56 16.34
CA PRO A 276 94.29 -70.37 17.01
C PRO A 276 92.98 -69.64 17.34
N SER A 277 92.93 -68.31 17.43
CA SER A 277 91.69 -67.57 17.71
C SER A 277 90.70 -67.64 16.54
N TYR A 278 91.18 -67.71 15.29
CA TYR A 278 90.34 -67.84 14.08
C TYR A 278 89.56 -69.15 14.03
N LEU A 279 90.05 -70.22 14.69
CA LEU A 279 89.31 -71.46 14.88
C LEU A 279 87.98 -71.24 15.63
N SER A 280 87.87 -70.18 16.46
CA SER A 280 86.69 -69.86 17.27
C SER A 280 85.84 -68.68 16.76
N GLU A 281 86.16 -68.05 15.63
CA GLU A 281 85.29 -67.00 15.06
C GLU A 281 83.92 -67.57 14.63
N SER A 282 82.88 -66.75 14.54
CA SER A 282 81.54 -67.23 14.12
C SER A 282 81.51 -67.45 12.61
N ILE A 283 80.52 -68.19 12.13
CA ILE A 283 80.21 -68.19 10.70
C ILE A 283 79.52 -66.88 10.34
N GLU A 284 80.10 -66.19 9.36
CA GLU A 284 79.66 -64.88 8.91
C GLU A 284 79.04 -65.00 7.52
N ARG A 285 77.73 -64.76 7.49
CA ARG A 285 76.82 -65.08 6.40
C ARG A 285 75.55 -64.24 6.53
N GLN A 286 74.74 -64.17 5.47
CA GLN A 286 73.35 -63.73 5.58
C GLN A 286 72.60 -64.56 6.64
N SER A 287 72.17 -63.92 7.73
CA SER A 287 71.58 -64.59 8.90
C SER A 287 70.07 -64.83 8.81
N ASN A 288 69.39 -64.21 7.82
CA ASN A 288 67.97 -64.30 7.54
C ASN A 288 67.74 -64.73 6.08
N ILE A 289 66.76 -65.61 5.85
CA ILE A 289 66.30 -65.97 4.49
C ILE A 289 65.86 -64.71 3.75
N ALA A 290 66.44 -64.45 2.57
CA ALA A 290 66.10 -63.30 1.75
C ALA A 290 64.71 -63.47 1.10
N LEU A 291 63.83 -62.48 1.28
CA LEU A 291 62.46 -62.43 0.73
C LEU A 291 62.27 -61.17 -0.13
N ALA A 292 61.69 -61.30 -1.32
CA ALA A 292 61.26 -60.16 -2.16
C ALA A 292 59.73 -60.14 -2.31
N ARG A 293 59.14 -58.95 -2.51
CA ARG A 293 57.67 -58.76 -2.58
C ARG A 293 57.26 -58.19 -3.92
N ARG A 294 56.23 -58.77 -4.55
CA ARG A 294 55.69 -58.29 -5.84
C ARG A 294 54.19 -58.07 -5.81
N THR A 295 53.75 -57.03 -6.53
CA THR A 295 52.34 -56.73 -6.80
C THR A 295 52.04 -56.96 -8.27
N THR A 296 50.97 -57.67 -8.58
CA THR A 296 50.47 -57.91 -9.94
C THR A 296 49.04 -57.37 -10.08
N SER A 297 48.81 -56.53 -11.08
CA SER A 297 47.52 -55.90 -11.37
C SER A 297 46.91 -56.45 -12.65
N SER A 298 45.59 -56.70 -12.65
CA SER A 298 44.82 -57.11 -13.83
C SER A 298 43.52 -56.31 -13.92
N THR A 299 43.19 -55.80 -15.10
CA THR A 299 41.92 -55.13 -15.41
C THR A 299 40.98 -56.06 -16.15
N SER A 300 39.70 -56.04 -15.76
CA SER A 300 38.63 -56.81 -16.38
C SER A 300 37.43 -55.92 -16.63
N SER A 301 36.85 -56.01 -17.82
CA SER A 301 35.59 -55.38 -18.19
C SER A 301 34.47 -56.42 -18.15
N THR A 302 33.44 -56.21 -17.34
CA THR A 302 32.25 -57.07 -17.29
C THR A 302 31.02 -56.31 -17.77
N SER A 303 30.34 -56.88 -18.76
CA SER A 303 29.05 -56.40 -19.26
C SER A 303 27.94 -57.32 -18.76
N SER A 304 26.98 -56.78 -18.01
CA SER A 304 25.81 -57.52 -17.52
C SER A 304 24.52 -56.83 -17.95
N THR A 305 23.64 -57.57 -18.64
CA THR A 305 22.27 -57.11 -18.89
C THR A 305 21.48 -57.14 -17.57
N THR A 306 20.78 -56.06 -17.26
CA THR A 306 19.97 -55.94 -16.04
C THR A 306 18.66 -55.19 -16.31
N ASN A 307 17.63 -55.43 -15.49
CA ASN A 307 16.36 -54.73 -15.60
C ASN A 307 16.50 -53.30 -15.06
N ALA A 308 15.84 -52.33 -15.70
CA ALA A 308 15.69 -50.98 -15.19
C ALA A 308 14.85 -51.00 -13.91
N LEU A 309 15.46 -50.66 -12.78
CA LEU A 309 14.77 -50.56 -11.49
C LEU A 309 14.13 -49.19 -11.31
N ASN A 310 12.93 -49.16 -10.74
CA ASN A 310 12.31 -47.96 -10.20
C ASN A 310 13.05 -47.55 -8.91
N PRO A 311 13.67 -46.36 -8.84
CA PRO A 311 14.41 -45.93 -7.66
C PRO A 311 13.50 -45.67 -6.44
N ALA A 312 12.18 -45.52 -6.62
CA ALA A 312 11.23 -45.32 -5.52
C ALA A 312 10.85 -46.63 -4.79
N THR A 313 10.84 -47.77 -5.50
CA THR A 313 10.39 -49.07 -4.96
C THR A 313 11.51 -50.11 -4.87
N GLY A 314 12.63 -49.91 -5.58
CA GLY A 314 13.70 -50.89 -5.75
C GLY A 314 13.35 -52.05 -6.69
N GLN A 315 12.13 -52.10 -7.23
CA GLN A 315 11.66 -53.18 -8.12
C GLN A 315 11.86 -52.83 -9.60
N PRO A 316 11.93 -53.82 -10.51
CA PRO A 316 11.93 -53.56 -11.95
C PRO A 316 10.70 -52.78 -12.42
N TRP A 317 10.89 -51.81 -13.32
CA TRP A 317 9.80 -51.18 -14.05
C TRP A 317 9.05 -52.21 -14.90
N PHE A 318 7.72 -52.26 -14.78
CA PHE A 318 6.86 -53.21 -15.47
C PHE A 318 6.05 -52.53 -16.59
N PHE A 319 6.27 -52.97 -17.83
CA PHE A 319 5.70 -52.40 -19.04
C PHE A 319 4.60 -53.29 -19.60
N ARG A 320 3.42 -52.71 -19.80
CA ARG A 320 2.30 -53.30 -20.55
C ARG A 320 2.22 -52.63 -21.92
N HIS A 321 2.73 -53.30 -22.93
CA HIS A 321 2.77 -52.79 -24.30
C HIS A 321 1.39 -52.88 -24.95
N VAL A 322 1.00 -51.82 -25.64
CA VAL A 322 -0.24 -51.74 -26.43
C VAL A 322 0.12 -51.37 -27.86
N SER A 323 -0.44 -52.09 -28.83
CA SER A 323 -0.32 -51.77 -30.26
C SER A 323 -1.62 -52.16 -30.96
N ALA A 324 -2.07 -51.32 -31.89
CA ALA A 324 -3.21 -51.68 -32.73
C ALA A 324 -2.92 -52.97 -33.52
N ASN A 325 -3.98 -53.72 -33.81
CA ASN A 325 -3.98 -54.99 -34.54
C ASN A 325 -3.18 -56.14 -33.89
N SER A 326 -2.78 -56.02 -32.62
CA SER A 326 -2.28 -57.14 -31.80
C SER A 326 -3.42 -57.77 -31.00
N ASN A 327 -3.26 -59.01 -30.51
CA ASN A 327 -4.20 -59.69 -29.59
C ASN A 327 -3.42 -60.49 -28.51
N GLY A 328 -2.34 -59.90 -28.01
CA GLY A 328 -1.37 -60.54 -27.12
C GLY A 328 -1.63 -60.32 -25.63
N ASN A 329 -0.61 -60.62 -24.83
CA ASN A 329 -0.64 -60.58 -23.36
C ASN A 329 0.00 -59.33 -22.73
N GLY A 330 0.35 -58.32 -23.55
CA GLY A 330 0.93 -57.06 -23.08
C GLY A 330 2.46 -57.03 -23.00
N THR A 331 3.15 -58.09 -23.44
CA THR A 331 4.60 -58.08 -23.68
C THR A 331 4.96 -57.27 -24.92
N ILE A 332 6.22 -56.83 -25.08
CA ILE A 332 6.66 -56.16 -26.32
C ILE A 332 6.52 -57.07 -27.55
N GLU A 333 6.72 -58.37 -27.37
CA GLU A 333 6.62 -59.39 -28.42
C GLU A 333 5.15 -59.72 -28.77
N THR A 334 4.23 -59.60 -27.80
CA THR A 334 2.77 -59.76 -28.03
C THR A 334 1.97 -58.68 -27.28
N PRO A 335 1.87 -57.44 -27.81
CA PRO A 335 1.16 -56.33 -27.16
C PRO A 335 -0.35 -56.58 -27.01
N TYR A 336 -1.02 -55.86 -26.12
CA TYR A 336 -2.49 -55.81 -26.08
C TYR A 336 -3.06 -55.03 -27.28
N SER A 337 -4.28 -55.40 -27.72
CA SER A 337 -5.06 -54.69 -28.76
C SER A 337 -5.59 -53.34 -28.30
N SER A 338 -5.88 -53.19 -27.00
CA SER A 338 -6.54 -52.03 -26.43
C SER A 338 -5.89 -51.57 -25.12
N ILE A 339 -6.03 -50.27 -24.83
CA ILE A 339 -5.54 -49.66 -23.59
C ILE A 339 -6.38 -50.13 -22.39
N GLU A 340 -7.69 -50.31 -22.58
CA GLU A 340 -8.60 -50.86 -21.56
C GLU A 340 -8.16 -52.27 -21.09
N ALA A 341 -7.74 -53.15 -22.00
CA ALA A 341 -7.20 -54.46 -21.62
C ALA A 341 -5.88 -54.36 -20.83
N ALA A 342 -5.04 -53.38 -21.14
CA ALA A 342 -3.79 -53.15 -20.41
C ALA A 342 -4.01 -52.57 -19.00
N LEU A 343 -5.01 -51.70 -18.84
CA LEU A 343 -5.41 -51.08 -17.56
C LEU A 343 -6.23 -52.02 -16.66
N ASN A 344 -6.88 -53.05 -17.21
CA ASN A 344 -7.68 -53.98 -16.41
C ASN A 344 -6.81 -54.75 -15.38
N GLY A 345 -7.20 -54.69 -14.11
CA GLY A 345 -6.50 -55.36 -13.01
C GLY A 345 -5.05 -54.91 -12.81
N ILE A 346 -4.68 -53.72 -13.26
CA ILE A 346 -3.31 -53.20 -13.14
C ILE A 346 -2.96 -52.88 -11.67
N PRO A 347 -1.80 -53.32 -11.14
CA PRO A 347 -1.35 -52.94 -9.80
C PRO A 347 -1.15 -51.42 -9.66
N THR A 348 -1.43 -50.89 -8.48
CA THR A 348 -1.23 -49.46 -8.13
C THR A 348 0.04 -49.24 -7.29
N ASP A 349 1.04 -50.12 -7.49
CA ASP A 349 2.29 -50.23 -6.72
C ASP A 349 3.37 -49.20 -7.07
N GLY A 350 3.11 -48.35 -8.07
CA GLY A 350 4.06 -47.36 -8.58
C GLY A 350 5.09 -47.89 -9.59
N ASN A 351 5.00 -49.16 -10.01
CA ASN A 351 5.92 -49.76 -10.98
C ASN A 351 5.32 -49.96 -12.38
N GLN A 352 4.02 -49.72 -12.56
CA GLN A 352 3.30 -50.05 -13.78
C GLN A 352 3.33 -48.91 -14.81
N ILE A 353 3.74 -49.23 -16.04
CA ILE A 353 3.73 -48.35 -17.20
C ILE A 353 2.96 -49.03 -18.33
N VAL A 354 1.86 -48.44 -18.79
CA VAL A 354 1.20 -48.81 -20.04
C VAL A 354 1.87 -48.04 -21.17
N TYR A 355 2.52 -48.73 -22.10
CA TYR A 355 3.32 -48.12 -23.18
C TYR A 355 2.69 -48.36 -24.56
N VAL A 356 2.11 -47.31 -25.14
CA VAL A 356 1.28 -47.36 -26.35
C VAL A 356 2.09 -46.97 -27.58
N GLN A 357 2.04 -47.81 -28.61
CA GLN A 357 2.82 -47.66 -29.84
C GLN A 357 1.97 -47.20 -31.03
N GLY A 358 2.58 -46.41 -31.91
CA GLY A 358 2.00 -46.00 -33.20
C GLY A 358 1.07 -44.79 -33.12
N SER A 359 0.25 -44.59 -34.14
CA SER A 359 -0.65 -43.43 -34.32
C SER A 359 -2.14 -43.80 -34.38
N SER A 360 -2.50 -44.98 -33.90
CA SER A 360 -3.86 -45.52 -34.01
C SER A 360 -4.84 -44.91 -33.00
N SER A 361 -6.14 -45.11 -33.28
CA SER A 361 -7.23 -44.70 -32.38
C SER A 361 -7.60 -45.83 -31.41
N PHE A 362 -7.75 -45.49 -30.13
CA PHE A 362 -8.12 -46.41 -29.05
C PHE A 362 -9.35 -45.89 -28.28
N GLY A 363 -10.30 -46.80 -27.99
CA GLY A 363 -11.50 -46.54 -27.17
C GLY A 363 -11.56 -47.45 -25.94
N GLY A 364 -12.77 -47.62 -25.37
CA GLY A 364 -13.02 -48.36 -24.12
C GLY A 364 -13.22 -47.44 -22.91
N ASN A 365 -13.36 -47.98 -21.70
CA ASN A 365 -13.34 -47.18 -20.47
C ASN A 365 -11.90 -46.96 -19.99
N LEU A 366 -11.40 -45.72 -20.10
CA LEU A 366 -9.99 -45.39 -19.85
C LEU A 366 -9.80 -44.73 -18.48
N THR A 367 -9.82 -45.52 -17.40
CA THR A 367 -9.40 -45.06 -16.07
C THR A 367 -7.94 -45.45 -15.82
N VAL A 368 -7.04 -44.46 -15.77
CA VAL A 368 -5.65 -44.64 -15.34
C VAL A 368 -5.65 -44.70 -13.82
N ALA A 369 -5.37 -45.87 -13.25
CA ALA A 369 -5.40 -46.10 -11.81
C ALA A 369 -4.27 -45.37 -11.06
N ASP A 370 -4.36 -45.36 -9.73
CA ASP A 370 -3.39 -44.69 -8.86
C ASP A 370 -1.96 -45.22 -9.09
N ASN A 371 -0.99 -44.31 -9.13
CA ASN A 371 0.44 -44.55 -9.39
C ASN A 371 0.77 -45.28 -10.72
N VAL A 372 -0.16 -45.29 -11.69
CA VAL A 372 0.06 -45.86 -13.03
C VAL A 372 0.46 -44.77 -14.03
N GLN A 373 1.41 -45.09 -14.92
CA GLN A 373 1.79 -44.21 -16.04
C GLN A 373 1.24 -44.75 -17.37
N LEU A 374 0.59 -43.89 -18.16
CA LEU A 374 0.13 -44.16 -19.51
C LEU A 374 0.95 -43.29 -20.48
N LEU A 375 1.92 -43.91 -21.17
CA LEU A 375 2.90 -43.22 -22.00
C LEU A 375 2.77 -43.68 -23.46
N SER A 376 2.97 -42.77 -24.43
CA SER A 376 3.06 -43.15 -25.85
C SER A 376 4.49 -43.09 -26.39
N THR A 377 4.70 -43.70 -27.56
CA THR A 377 5.92 -43.58 -28.38
C THR A 377 6.10 -42.19 -29.03
N GLY A 378 5.13 -41.28 -28.95
CA GLY A 378 5.13 -40.01 -29.67
C GLY A 378 6.27 -39.08 -29.26
N PRO A 379 6.21 -38.46 -28.06
CA PRO A 379 7.30 -37.67 -27.51
C PRO A 379 8.45 -38.55 -26.98
N ILE A 380 9.60 -37.94 -26.68
CA ILE A 380 10.71 -38.62 -25.99
C ILE A 380 10.27 -38.92 -24.55
N GLN A 381 10.30 -40.20 -24.18
CA GLN A 381 9.92 -40.68 -22.85
C GLN A 381 11.18 -41.11 -22.10
N GLN A 382 11.29 -40.77 -20.83
CA GLN A 382 12.37 -41.19 -19.96
C GLN A 382 11.83 -41.69 -18.62
N ILE A 383 12.45 -42.73 -18.08
CA ILE A 383 12.18 -43.24 -16.74
C ILE A 383 13.39 -43.03 -15.83
N PRO A 384 13.21 -42.73 -14.54
CA PRO A 384 14.31 -42.65 -13.61
C PRO A 384 14.79 -44.07 -13.24
N THR A 385 16.10 -44.23 -13.06
CA THR A 385 16.74 -45.44 -12.53
C THR A 385 17.77 -45.05 -11.47
N PRO A 386 18.25 -45.98 -10.61
CA PRO A 386 19.36 -45.72 -9.69
C PRO A 386 20.68 -45.27 -10.33
N SER A 387 20.81 -45.32 -11.66
CA SER A 387 21.99 -44.86 -12.42
C SER A 387 21.72 -43.61 -13.27
N GLY A 388 20.58 -42.94 -13.08
CA GLY A 388 20.14 -41.78 -13.86
C GLY A 388 18.90 -42.06 -14.72
N SER A 389 18.47 -41.08 -15.51
CA SER A 389 17.33 -41.22 -16.42
C SER A 389 17.69 -42.05 -17.65
N LEU A 390 16.84 -43.00 -18.01
CA LEU A 390 16.98 -43.85 -19.20
C LEU A 390 15.84 -43.55 -20.18
N GLN A 391 16.17 -43.24 -21.44
CA GLN A 391 15.17 -43.06 -22.50
C GLN A 391 14.52 -44.39 -22.86
N LEU A 392 13.19 -44.39 -23.00
CA LEU A 392 12.45 -45.57 -23.45
C LEU A 392 12.70 -45.81 -24.96
N PRO A 393 12.99 -47.07 -25.37
CA PRO A 393 13.04 -47.45 -26.78
C PRO A 393 11.75 -47.07 -27.51
N LEU A 394 11.86 -46.73 -28.80
CA LEU A 394 10.76 -46.28 -29.66
C LEU A 394 10.12 -44.92 -29.29
N SER A 395 10.53 -44.28 -28.19
CA SER A 395 10.06 -42.92 -27.85
C SER A 395 10.70 -41.85 -28.74
N GLY A 396 9.99 -40.73 -28.93
CA GLY A 396 10.39 -39.66 -29.85
C GLY A 396 10.04 -39.95 -31.31
N SER A 397 9.14 -40.90 -31.58
CA SER A 397 8.75 -41.29 -32.94
C SER A 397 7.91 -40.26 -33.69
N GLY A 398 7.34 -39.26 -32.99
CA GLY A 398 6.37 -38.31 -33.54
C GLY A 398 4.97 -38.90 -33.82
N ASN A 399 4.81 -40.22 -33.76
CA ASN A 399 3.52 -40.89 -33.91
C ASN A 399 2.74 -40.81 -32.59
N ILE A 400 1.67 -40.01 -32.58
CA ILE A 400 0.83 -39.74 -31.40
C ILE A 400 -0.49 -40.54 -31.54
N PRO A 401 -0.79 -41.49 -30.63
CA PRO A 401 -2.07 -42.19 -30.59
C PRO A 401 -3.25 -41.25 -30.28
N THR A 402 -4.44 -41.63 -30.72
CA THR A 402 -5.68 -40.89 -30.43
C THR A 402 -6.59 -41.67 -29.49
N LEU A 403 -7.09 -41.03 -28.44
CA LEU A 403 -8.04 -41.59 -27.49
C LEU A 403 -9.44 -41.08 -27.83
N THR A 404 -10.35 -42.00 -28.19
CA THR A 404 -11.73 -41.68 -28.63
C THR A 404 -12.76 -41.80 -27.51
N SER A 405 -12.29 -42.09 -26.29
CA SER A 405 -13.05 -42.21 -25.04
C SER A 405 -12.56 -41.21 -24.00
N ALA A 406 -13.43 -40.86 -23.05
CA ALA A 406 -13.08 -40.12 -21.84
C ALA A 406 -11.90 -40.78 -21.10
N VAL A 407 -10.97 -39.96 -20.60
CA VAL A 407 -9.83 -40.43 -19.79
C VAL A 407 -9.98 -39.93 -18.35
N ARG A 408 -9.99 -40.85 -17.38
CA ARG A 408 -10.09 -40.54 -15.95
C ARG A 408 -8.77 -40.85 -15.25
N LEU A 409 -8.23 -39.88 -14.50
CA LEU A 409 -6.93 -39.99 -13.83
C LEU A 409 -7.05 -40.28 -12.33
N GLY A 410 -6.22 -41.20 -11.84
CA GLY A 410 -6.02 -41.52 -10.42
C GLY A 410 -4.88 -40.72 -9.76
N SER A 411 -4.71 -40.93 -8.47
CA SER A 411 -3.67 -40.28 -7.65
C SER A 411 -2.28 -40.81 -7.96
N GLY A 412 -1.30 -39.95 -8.19
CA GLY A 412 0.04 -40.32 -8.64
C GLY A 412 0.12 -40.76 -10.10
N SER A 413 -0.96 -40.66 -10.88
CA SER A 413 -0.98 -41.08 -12.29
C SER A 413 -0.31 -40.07 -13.22
N LEU A 414 0.22 -40.57 -14.35
CA LEU A 414 0.81 -39.78 -15.43
C LEU A 414 0.19 -40.21 -16.77
N ILE A 415 -0.22 -39.25 -17.61
CA ILE A 415 -0.49 -39.48 -19.03
C ILE A 415 0.43 -38.60 -19.89
N ASP A 416 1.07 -39.16 -20.92
CA ASP A 416 2.02 -38.43 -21.76
C ASP A 416 1.97 -38.82 -23.24
N GLY A 417 1.71 -37.83 -24.11
CA GLY A 417 1.88 -37.96 -25.56
C GLY A 417 0.66 -38.51 -26.32
N PHE A 418 -0.55 -38.01 -26.04
CA PHE A 418 -1.78 -38.49 -26.68
C PHE A 418 -2.62 -37.34 -27.25
N ASN A 419 -3.34 -37.61 -28.34
CA ASN A 419 -4.47 -36.80 -28.77
C ASN A 419 -5.74 -37.34 -28.08
N LEU A 420 -6.59 -36.47 -27.53
CA LEU A 420 -7.85 -36.85 -26.88
C LEU A 420 -9.02 -36.20 -27.61
N ASN A 421 -9.98 -37.00 -28.08
CA ASN A 421 -11.21 -36.50 -28.72
C ASN A 421 -12.40 -36.36 -27.74
N ARG A 422 -12.13 -36.55 -26.44
CA ARG A 422 -13.08 -36.63 -25.32
C ARG A 422 -12.45 -36.04 -24.05
N ASN A 423 -13.24 -35.85 -23.00
CA ASN A 423 -12.81 -35.17 -21.78
C ASN A 423 -11.63 -35.84 -21.03
N LEU A 424 -10.82 -35.00 -20.38
CA LEU A 424 -9.85 -35.40 -19.36
C LEU A 424 -10.44 -35.15 -17.96
N ALA A 425 -10.72 -36.22 -17.23
CA ALA A 425 -11.40 -36.19 -15.94
C ALA A 425 -10.43 -36.43 -14.76
N ILE A 426 -10.53 -35.57 -13.75
CA ILE A 426 -9.97 -35.78 -12.40
C ILE A 426 -11.08 -35.97 -11.34
N ASP A 427 -12.26 -36.45 -11.76
CA ASP A 427 -13.42 -36.62 -10.88
C ASP A 427 -13.08 -37.55 -9.69
N ASN A 428 -13.53 -37.23 -8.48
CA ASN A 428 -13.20 -37.93 -7.23
C ASN A 428 -11.68 -38.10 -6.92
N LEU A 429 -10.78 -37.33 -7.55
CA LEU A 429 -9.33 -37.42 -7.29
C LEU A 429 -8.97 -36.97 -5.86
N ASN A 430 -8.03 -37.68 -5.24
CA ASN A 430 -7.39 -37.28 -3.98
C ASN A 430 -5.87 -37.51 -4.07
N GLY A 431 -5.15 -36.46 -4.48
CA GLY A 431 -3.71 -36.38 -4.68
C GLY A 431 -3.38 -35.63 -5.97
N THR A 432 -2.23 -35.96 -6.59
CA THR A 432 -1.75 -35.27 -7.80
C THR A 432 -1.79 -36.20 -9.01
N ALA A 433 -2.32 -35.72 -10.14
CA ALA A 433 -2.20 -36.34 -11.44
C ALA A 433 -1.40 -35.43 -12.39
N ILE A 434 -0.73 -36.02 -13.37
CA ILE A 434 0.15 -35.30 -14.32
C ILE A 434 -0.30 -35.62 -15.75
N ALA A 435 -0.41 -34.60 -16.60
CA ALA A 435 -0.71 -34.77 -18.02
C ALA A 435 0.29 -33.96 -18.87
N ARG A 436 0.95 -34.58 -19.85
CA ARG A 436 1.97 -33.91 -20.66
C ARG A 436 1.82 -34.19 -22.15
N ASN A 437 2.24 -33.24 -22.99
CA ASN A 437 2.25 -33.39 -24.45
C ASN A 437 0.90 -33.87 -25.02
N LEU A 438 -0.20 -33.25 -24.57
CA LEU A 438 -1.56 -33.63 -24.98
C LEU A 438 -2.17 -32.60 -25.93
N ASN A 439 -2.89 -33.08 -26.95
CA ASN A 439 -3.82 -32.25 -27.72
C ASN A 439 -5.24 -32.77 -27.48
N ILE A 440 -6.04 -32.02 -26.74
CA ILE A 440 -7.43 -32.34 -26.42
C ILE A 440 -8.32 -31.55 -27.39
N ASN A 441 -9.12 -32.22 -28.22
CA ASN A 441 -10.03 -31.57 -29.17
C ASN A 441 -11.45 -32.12 -29.00
N ILE A 442 -12.28 -31.37 -28.28
CA ILE A 442 -13.66 -31.76 -27.99
C ILE A 442 -14.59 -31.18 -29.07
N THR A 443 -15.18 -32.07 -29.85
CA THR A 443 -16.27 -31.75 -30.80
C THR A 443 -17.60 -32.42 -30.43
N ALA A 444 -17.63 -33.20 -29.36
CA ALA A 444 -18.81 -33.93 -28.92
C ALA A 444 -19.74 -33.04 -28.06
N PRO A 445 -21.07 -33.17 -28.18
CA PRO A 445 -21.99 -32.49 -27.28
C PRO A 445 -21.85 -33.01 -25.84
N ASN A 446 -22.05 -32.10 -24.87
CA ASN A 446 -22.14 -32.33 -23.42
C ASN A 446 -20.85 -32.77 -22.70
N GLU A 447 -19.70 -32.81 -23.38
CA GLU A 447 -18.40 -33.09 -22.76
C GLU A 447 -17.57 -31.81 -22.58
N SER A 448 -17.02 -31.61 -21.38
CA SER A 448 -16.08 -30.51 -21.09
C SER A 448 -14.64 -30.95 -21.44
N GLY A 449 -13.73 -30.01 -21.70
CA GLY A 449 -12.32 -30.36 -21.97
C GLY A 449 -11.62 -31.02 -20.79
N ILE A 450 -11.68 -30.38 -19.62
CA ILE A 450 -11.25 -30.92 -18.32
C ILE A 450 -12.45 -30.94 -17.37
N SER A 451 -12.69 -32.06 -16.67
CA SER A 451 -13.73 -32.19 -15.64
C SER A 451 -13.16 -32.48 -14.25
N CYS A 452 -13.72 -31.81 -13.23
CA CYS A 452 -13.31 -31.85 -11.82
C CYS A 452 -14.54 -31.95 -10.92
N SER A 453 -15.11 -33.15 -10.80
CA SER A 453 -16.38 -33.40 -10.11
C SER A 453 -16.20 -34.15 -8.78
N ASN A 454 -17.01 -33.80 -7.78
CA ASN A 454 -17.10 -34.50 -6.48
C ASN A 454 -15.76 -34.61 -5.73
N ILE A 455 -15.01 -33.50 -5.63
CA ILE A 455 -13.72 -33.46 -4.95
C ILE A 455 -13.90 -33.04 -3.49
N SER A 456 -13.64 -33.96 -2.56
CA SER A 456 -13.66 -33.71 -1.10
C SER A 456 -12.26 -33.61 -0.47
N GLY A 457 -11.25 -34.21 -1.11
CA GLY A 457 -9.84 -34.14 -0.70
C GLY A 457 -9.07 -33.01 -1.39
N THR A 458 -7.77 -33.21 -1.62
CA THR A 458 -6.96 -32.30 -2.46
C THR A 458 -6.69 -32.96 -3.80
N ALA A 459 -7.14 -32.36 -4.90
CA ALA A 459 -6.88 -32.81 -6.27
C ALA A 459 -5.98 -31.80 -6.98
N THR A 460 -4.83 -32.23 -7.50
CA THR A 460 -3.94 -31.39 -8.31
C THR A 460 -3.75 -32.02 -9.69
N LEU A 461 -3.92 -31.23 -10.74
CA LEU A 461 -3.65 -31.62 -12.13
C LEU A 461 -2.54 -30.72 -12.69
N ASN A 462 -1.34 -31.28 -12.80
CA ASN A 462 -0.19 -30.61 -13.37
C ASN A 462 -0.11 -30.91 -14.86
N LEU A 463 -0.33 -29.88 -15.68
CA LEU A 463 -0.32 -29.97 -17.14
C LEU A 463 1.01 -29.40 -17.67
N SER A 464 1.53 -29.95 -18.77
CA SER A 464 2.74 -29.42 -19.43
C SER A 464 2.68 -29.69 -20.94
N ASN A 465 2.81 -28.64 -21.76
CA ASN A 465 2.57 -28.73 -23.20
C ASN A 465 1.21 -29.39 -23.52
N VAL A 466 0.14 -28.83 -22.97
CA VAL A 466 -1.24 -29.29 -23.18
C VAL A 466 -2.02 -28.19 -23.91
N ASN A 467 -2.51 -28.54 -25.10
CA ASN A 467 -3.39 -27.70 -25.91
C ASN A 467 -4.80 -28.31 -25.89
N LEU A 468 -5.79 -27.52 -25.48
CA LEU A 468 -7.17 -27.94 -25.31
C LEU A 468 -8.07 -27.02 -26.16
N ALA A 469 -8.75 -27.60 -27.14
CA ALA A 469 -9.72 -26.92 -27.98
C ALA A 469 -11.12 -27.54 -27.77
N VAL A 470 -12.12 -26.70 -27.55
CA VAL A 470 -13.54 -27.11 -27.47
C VAL A 470 -14.29 -26.40 -28.58
N ASN A 471 -14.71 -27.15 -29.60
CA ASN A 471 -15.26 -26.63 -30.85
C ASN A 471 -16.67 -27.15 -31.07
N ASN A 472 -17.69 -26.27 -31.14
CA ASN A 472 -19.10 -26.64 -31.36
C ASN A 472 -19.72 -27.60 -30.31
N ALA A 473 -19.01 -27.97 -29.24
CA ALA A 473 -19.54 -28.74 -28.13
C ALA A 473 -20.49 -27.89 -27.25
N SER A 474 -21.45 -28.53 -26.57
CA SER A 474 -22.34 -27.90 -25.58
C SER A 474 -21.74 -27.93 -24.15
N SER A 475 -20.45 -27.63 -23.99
CA SER A 475 -19.78 -27.64 -22.68
C SER A 475 -18.52 -26.77 -22.60
N SER A 476 -17.94 -26.70 -21.41
CA SER A 476 -16.84 -25.80 -21.03
C SER A 476 -15.43 -26.33 -21.33
N GLY A 477 -14.44 -25.44 -21.34
CA GLY A 477 -13.02 -25.80 -21.38
C GLY A 477 -12.57 -26.50 -20.08
N ILE A 478 -12.82 -25.85 -18.94
CA ILE A 478 -12.72 -26.44 -17.60
C ILE A 478 -14.10 -26.42 -16.95
N ARG A 479 -14.52 -27.55 -16.37
CA ARG A 479 -15.75 -27.65 -15.58
C ARG A 479 -15.51 -28.33 -14.23
N CYS A 480 -15.58 -27.57 -13.14
CA CYS A 480 -15.57 -28.12 -11.78
C CYS A 480 -16.97 -28.09 -11.17
N THR A 481 -17.38 -29.20 -10.56
CA THR A 481 -18.69 -29.31 -9.88
C THR A 481 -18.57 -30.06 -8.56
N ASN A 482 -19.36 -29.67 -7.54
CA ASN A 482 -19.38 -30.35 -6.24
C ASN A 482 -17.99 -30.45 -5.57
N VAL A 483 -17.17 -29.40 -5.65
CA VAL A 483 -15.86 -29.34 -4.97
C VAL A 483 -16.04 -28.83 -3.56
N SER A 484 -15.92 -29.70 -2.56
CA SER A 484 -15.87 -29.33 -1.12
C SER A 484 -14.44 -29.30 -0.56
N GLY A 485 -13.51 -29.97 -1.21
CA GLY A 485 -12.08 -29.96 -0.90
C GLY A 485 -11.30 -28.86 -1.64
N THR A 486 -10.10 -29.19 -2.13
CA THR A 486 -9.27 -28.28 -2.94
C THR A 486 -8.99 -28.88 -4.32
N VAL A 487 -9.17 -28.09 -5.39
CA VAL A 487 -8.72 -28.41 -6.76
C VAL A 487 -7.63 -27.43 -7.16
N ALA A 488 -6.55 -27.93 -7.76
CA ALA A 488 -5.53 -27.14 -8.43
C ALA A 488 -5.35 -27.62 -9.89
N ILE A 489 -5.40 -26.72 -10.87
CA ILE A 489 -5.12 -27.04 -12.28
C ILE A 489 -4.08 -26.05 -12.80
N ASN A 490 -2.94 -26.57 -13.27
CA ASN A 490 -1.76 -25.79 -13.56
C ASN A 490 -1.29 -25.97 -15.01
N SER A 491 -1.13 -24.88 -15.76
CA SER A 491 -0.44 -24.76 -17.08
C SER A 491 -1.05 -25.45 -18.32
N ALA A 492 -2.04 -24.83 -18.96
CA ALA A 492 -2.57 -25.26 -20.27
C ALA A 492 -2.98 -24.10 -21.18
N ASN A 493 -2.93 -24.35 -22.50
CA ASN A 493 -3.54 -23.50 -23.52
C ASN A 493 -4.95 -23.99 -23.80
N ILE A 494 -5.95 -23.16 -23.55
CA ILE A 494 -7.37 -23.50 -23.62
C ILE A 494 -8.04 -22.55 -24.62
N THR A 495 -8.71 -23.10 -25.62
CA THR A 495 -9.53 -22.34 -26.58
C THR A 495 -10.93 -22.93 -26.64
N VAL A 496 -11.94 -22.09 -26.43
CA VAL A 496 -13.35 -22.49 -26.48
C VAL A 496 -14.05 -21.65 -27.55
N ASN A 497 -14.67 -22.34 -28.50
CA ASN A 497 -15.36 -21.78 -29.67
C ASN A 497 -16.81 -22.27 -29.68
N ASN A 498 -17.56 -21.99 -28.61
CA ASN A 498 -18.96 -22.37 -28.44
C ASN A 498 -19.70 -21.36 -27.52
N THR A 499 -20.97 -21.58 -27.18
CA THR A 499 -21.76 -20.63 -26.38
C THR A 499 -21.67 -20.81 -24.86
N GLN A 500 -20.96 -21.81 -24.36
CA GLN A 500 -20.80 -22.11 -22.93
C GLN A 500 -19.61 -21.35 -22.33
N ALA A 501 -19.51 -21.32 -21.00
CA ALA A 501 -18.39 -20.68 -20.33
C ALA A 501 -17.08 -21.46 -20.55
N ALA A 502 -15.95 -20.79 -20.80
CA ALA A 502 -14.66 -21.44 -20.93
C ALA A 502 -14.19 -22.05 -19.60
N ILE A 503 -14.45 -21.37 -18.48
CA ILE A 503 -14.34 -21.92 -17.12
C ILE A 503 -15.74 -21.91 -16.48
N LEU A 504 -16.22 -23.06 -16.02
CA LEU A 504 -17.50 -23.22 -15.32
C LEU A 504 -17.30 -23.86 -13.95
N LEU A 505 -17.72 -23.16 -12.90
CA LEU A 505 -17.62 -23.60 -11.49
C LEU A 505 -19.03 -23.65 -10.89
N GLN A 506 -19.45 -24.82 -10.38
CA GLN A 506 -20.81 -24.99 -9.84
C GLN A 506 -20.79 -25.72 -8.49
N ASN A 507 -21.59 -25.27 -7.51
CA ASN A 507 -21.78 -25.94 -6.21
C ASN A 507 -20.45 -26.34 -5.53
N SER A 508 -19.49 -25.42 -5.49
CA SER A 508 -18.10 -25.70 -5.12
C SER A 508 -17.67 -24.91 -3.88
N PRO A 509 -18.19 -25.22 -2.67
CA PRO A 509 -17.89 -24.49 -1.43
C PRO A 509 -16.43 -24.63 -0.94
N GLY A 510 -15.65 -25.53 -1.54
CA GLY A 510 -14.23 -25.68 -1.31
C GLY A 510 -13.38 -24.60 -1.99
N SER A 511 -12.15 -24.96 -2.36
CA SER A 511 -11.19 -24.04 -2.99
C SER A 511 -10.78 -24.50 -4.39
N ILE A 512 -10.79 -23.61 -5.38
CA ILE A 512 -10.38 -23.90 -6.76
C ILE A 512 -9.24 -22.96 -7.16
N ASN A 513 -8.08 -23.51 -7.48
CA ASN A 513 -6.86 -22.79 -7.84
C ASN A 513 -6.49 -23.09 -9.31
N LEU A 514 -6.49 -22.07 -10.16
CA LEU A 514 -6.13 -22.16 -11.57
C LEU A 514 -4.89 -21.30 -11.81
N SER A 515 -3.80 -21.88 -12.30
CA SER A 515 -2.54 -21.13 -12.48
C SER A 515 -1.82 -21.43 -13.79
N GLY A 516 -1.12 -20.41 -14.33
CA GLY A 516 -0.31 -20.56 -15.54
C GLY A 516 -1.10 -20.85 -16.83
N LEU A 517 -2.41 -20.61 -16.85
CA LEU A 517 -3.24 -20.93 -18.01
C LEU A 517 -3.20 -19.81 -19.07
N THR A 518 -3.47 -20.15 -20.32
CA THR A 518 -3.92 -19.19 -21.34
C THR A 518 -5.29 -19.62 -21.81
N VAL A 519 -6.33 -18.85 -21.48
CA VAL A 519 -7.73 -19.20 -21.77
C VAL A 519 -8.28 -18.19 -22.78
N THR A 520 -8.68 -18.68 -23.95
CA THR A 520 -9.32 -17.91 -25.02
C THR A 520 -10.76 -18.41 -25.20
N ALA A 521 -11.72 -17.51 -25.03
CA ALA A 521 -13.15 -17.75 -25.04
C ALA A 521 -13.77 -16.96 -26.20
N ASN A 522 -13.90 -17.59 -27.36
CA ASN A 522 -14.42 -16.98 -28.59
C ASN A 522 -15.92 -17.27 -28.72
N HIS A 523 -16.73 -16.21 -28.65
CA HIS A 523 -18.19 -16.30 -28.62
C HIS A 523 -18.73 -17.11 -27.41
N SER A 524 -17.94 -17.14 -26.33
CA SER A 524 -18.14 -17.87 -25.09
C SER A 524 -18.11 -16.88 -23.92
N ALA A 525 -18.78 -17.18 -22.80
CA ALA A 525 -18.42 -16.52 -21.54
C ALA A 525 -17.01 -16.97 -21.12
N LEU A 526 -16.21 -16.09 -20.53
CA LEU A 526 -14.85 -16.42 -20.08
C LEU A 526 -14.88 -17.26 -18.79
N LEU A 527 -15.69 -16.82 -17.82
CA LEU A 527 -15.82 -17.45 -16.51
C LEU A 527 -17.27 -17.35 -16.02
N GLN A 528 -17.84 -18.48 -15.60
CA GLN A 528 -19.10 -18.52 -14.88
C GLN A 528 -18.92 -19.33 -13.59
N GLY A 529 -19.14 -18.70 -12.44
CA GLY A 529 -19.14 -19.34 -11.13
C GLY A 529 -20.48 -19.17 -10.44
N SER A 530 -21.12 -20.26 -10.02
CA SER A 530 -22.41 -20.26 -9.31
C SER A 530 -22.31 -21.09 -8.03
N THR A 531 -22.46 -20.44 -6.87
CA THR A 531 -22.40 -21.05 -5.53
C THR A 531 -21.04 -21.72 -5.27
N PHE A 532 -20.06 -20.94 -4.84
CA PHE A 532 -18.72 -21.44 -4.55
C PHE A 532 -18.02 -20.67 -3.41
N GLY A 533 -17.04 -21.34 -2.78
CA GLY A 533 -16.29 -20.82 -1.65
C GLY A 533 -15.14 -19.94 -2.08
N ASN A 534 -13.98 -20.57 -2.35
CA ASN A 534 -12.77 -19.86 -2.74
C ASN A 534 -12.37 -20.14 -4.20
N LEU A 535 -11.92 -19.11 -4.90
CA LEU A 535 -11.35 -19.19 -6.24
C LEU A 535 -10.04 -18.39 -6.28
N SER A 536 -8.98 -18.96 -6.82
CA SER A 536 -7.76 -18.25 -7.16
C SER A 536 -7.42 -18.50 -8.63
N ILE A 537 -7.40 -17.45 -9.43
CA ILE A 537 -6.88 -17.47 -10.81
C ILE A 537 -5.66 -16.55 -10.83
N THR A 538 -4.47 -17.10 -11.07
CA THR A 538 -3.19 -16.38 -11.00
C THR A 538 -2.26 -16.75 -12.15
N ASN A 539 -1.31 -15.86 -12.50
CA ASN A 539 -0.35 -16.06 -13.59
C ASN A 539 -1.00 -16.50 -14.92
N THR A 540 -2.25 -16.09 -15.14
CA THR A 540 -3.13 -16.64 -16.17
C THR A 540 -3.56 -15.55 -17.13
N THR A 541 -3.44 -15.81 -18.44
CA THR A 541 -3.91 -14.91 -19.50
C THR A 541 -5.36 -15.27 -19.83
N LEU A 542 -6.26 -14.30 -19.72
CA LEU A 542 -7.71 -14.48 -19.90
C LEU A 542 -8.23 -13.61 -21.04
N ILE A 543 -8.67 -14.21 -22.14
CA ILE A 543 -9.18 -13.50 -23.32
C ILE A 543 -10.61 -13.96 -23.57
N GLY A 544 -11.59 -13.09 -23.30
CA GLY A 544 -13.00 -13.34 -23.62
C GLY A 544 -13.51 -12.33 -24.65
N ASP A 545 -13.92 -12.80 -25.82
CA ASP A 545 -14.42 -11.97 -26.92
C ASP A 545 -15.81 -12.44 -27.37
N ASN A 546 -16.75 -11.50 -27.54
CA ASN A 546 -18.09 -11.70 -28.10
C ASN A 546 -19.02 -12.65 -27.31
N ALA A 547 -18.92 -12.65 -25.96
CA ALA A 547 -19.72 -13.53 -25.11
C ALA A 547 -21.25 -13.32 -25.33
N PRO A 548 -22.05 -14.40 -25.49
CA PRO A 548 -23.50 -14.29 -25.73
C PRO A 548 -24.31 -13.92 -24.48
N THR A 549 -23.66 -13.84 -23.31
CA THR A 549 -24.26 -13.39 -22.04
C THR A 549 -23.35 -12.32 -21.41
N ASN A 550 -22.98 -12.44 -20.13
CA ASN A 550 -21.91 -11.62 -19.56
C ASN A 550 -20.54 -12.24 -19.92
N GLY A 551 -19.49 -11.43 -19.95
CA GLY A 551 -18.12 -11.93 -20.13
C GLY A 551 -17.64 -12.76 -18.93
N ILE A 552 -17.81 -12.24 -17.72
CA ILE A 552 -17.58 -12.94 -16.46
C ILE A 552 -18.85 -12.83 -15.59
N THR A 553 -19.34 -13.95 -15.05
CA THR A 553 -20.41 -13.99 -14.04
C THR A 553 -19.91 -14.70 -12.79
N LEU A 554 -19.98 -14.06 -11.61
CA LEU A 554 -19.77 -14.70 -10.32
C LEU A 554 -21.01 -14.50 -9.44
N GLU A 555 -21.62 -15.60 -9.02
CA GLU A 555 -22.85 -15.63 -8.22
C GLU A 555 -22.68 -16.48 -6.95
N ASN A 556 -23.28 -16.01 -5.84
CA ASN A 556 -23.30 -16.70 -4.55
C ASN A 556 -21.88 -17.06 -4.03
N VAL A 557 -20.94 -16.11 -4.12
CA VAL A 557 -19.59 -16.27 -3.55
C VAL A 557 -19.65 -16.07 -2.04
N SER A 558 -19.28 -17.10 -1.29
CA SER A 558 -19.28 -17.07 0.19
C SER A 558 -17.89 -16.92 0.81
N GLY A 559 -16.82 -17.29 0.08
CA GLY A 559 -15.42 -17.16 0.51
C GLY A 559 -14.70 -16.02 -0.21
N THR A 560 -13.48 -16.28 -0.71
CA THR A 560 -12.69 -15.31 -1.48
C THR A 560 -12.46 -15.76 -2.92
N ALA A 561 -12.91 -14.97 -3.89
CA ALA A 561 -12.59 -15.13 -5.31
C ALA A 561 -11.55 -14.09 -5.74
N THR A 562 -10.36 -14.51 -6.16
CA THR A 562 -9.28 -13.61 -6.63
C THR A 562 -8.88 -13.99 -8.06
N ILE A 563 -9.04 -13.04 -8.98
CA ILE A 563 -8.66 -13.16 -10.38
C ILE A 563 -7.58 -12.12 -10.66
N THR A 564 -6.33 -12.57 -10.72
CA THR A 564 -5.15 -11.76 -11.08
C THR A 564 -4.66 -12.20 -12.45
N ALA A 565 -5.07 -11.44 -13.46
CA ALA A 565 -4.84 -11.77 -14.86
C ALA A 565 -3.52 -11.16 -15.37
N ASN A 566 -2.89 -11.84 -16.33
CA ASN A 566 -1.67 -11.34 -16.98
C ASN A 566 -1.98 -10.16 -17.92
N SER A 567 -0.99 -9.32 -18.21
CA SER A 567 -1.08 -8.27 -19.23
C SER A 567 -1.58 -8.82 -20.58
N GLY A 568 -2.53 -8.11 -21.22
CA GLY A 568 -3.20 -8.55 -22.45
C GLY A 568 -4.47 -9.39 -22.21
N SER A 569 -4.85 -9.61 -20.96
CA SER A 569 -6.14 -10.22 -20.60
C SER A 569 -7.28 -9.22 -20.78
N ARG A 570 -8.38 -9.65 -21.40
CA ARG A 570 -9.52 -8.79 -21.73
C ARG A 570 -10.88 -9.50 -21.65
N VAL A 571 -11.92 -8.69 -21.47
CA VAL A 571 -13.34 -9.04 -21.62
C VAL A 571 -14.00 -8.02 -22.55
N ASN A 572 -14.30 -8.44 -23.77
CA ASN A 572 -14.68 -7.53 -24.85
C ASN A 572 -15.93 -7.99 -25.62
N SER A 573 -16.78 -7.02 -25.98
CA SER A 573 -17.96 -7.21 -26.85
C SER A 573 -19.02 -8.22 -26.35
N SER A 574 -19.18 -8.38 -25.03
CA SER A 574 -20.26 -9.22 -24.47
C SER A 574 -21.65 -8.63 -24.77
N VAL A 575 -22.63 -9.51 -24.98
CA VAL A 575 -24.03 -9.13 -25.27
C VAL A 575 -24.72 -8.49 -24.06
N ASN A 576 -24.33 -8.87 -22.84
CA ASN A 576 -24.79 -8.26 -21.60
C ASN A 576 -23.64 -7.43 -20.98
N ASN A 577 -23.24 -7.75 -19.75
CA ASN A 577 -22.25 -7.00 -18.99
C ASN A 577 -20.83 -7.54 -19.22
N GLY A 578 -19.80 -6.72 -18.98
CA GLY A 578 -18.41 -7.19 -18.97
C GLY A 578 -18.18 -8.14 -17.79
N ILE A 579 -18.27 -7.61 -16.58
CA ILE A 579 -18.30 -8.37 -15.32
C ILE A 579 -19.67 -8.22 -14.67
N ALA A 580 -20.28 -9.32 -14.24
CA ALA A 580 -21.50 -9.36 -13.44
C ALA A 580 -21.26 -10.12 -12.12
N LEU A 581 -21.47 -9.44 -11.00
CA LEU A 581 -21.35 -10.00 -9.65
C LEU A 581 -22.72 -9.98 -8.99
N THR A 582 -23.20 -11.13 -8.50
CA THR A 582 -24.53 -11.23 -7.89
C THR A 582 -24.54 -12.01 -6.58
N ASN A 583 -25.44 -11.62 -5.67
CA ASN A 583 -25.84 -12.40 -4.49
C ASN A 583 -24.68 -12.85 -3.57
N SER A 584 -23.55 -12.13 -3.55
CA SER A 584 -22.31 -12.57 -2.89
C SER A 584 -22.01 -11.84 -1.58
N SER A 585 -21.78 -12.60 -0.52
CA SER A 585 -21.37 -12.12 0.81
C SER A 585 -19.86 -12.18 1.06
N GLY A 586 -19.12 -12.90 0.21
CA GLY A 586 -17.67 -13.03 0.27
C GLY A 586 -16.88 -11.82 -0.25
N THR A 587 -15.60 -12.03 -0.52
CA THR A 587 -14.71 -11.03 -1.14
C THR A 587 -14.37 -11.44 -2.57
N ILE A 588 -14.53 -10.53 -3.52
CA ILE A 588 -14.25 -10.74 -4.94
C ILE A 588 -13.21 -9.71 -5.39
N ASN A 589 -12.07 -10.16 -5.91
CA ASN A 589 -10.96 -9.33 -6.35
C ASN A 589 -10.67 -9.56 -7.85
N PHE A 590 -10.62 -8.49 -8.64
CA PHE A 590 -10.14 -8.50 -10.03
C PHE A 590 -8.92 -7.59 -10.18
N SER A 591 -7.95 -8.05 -10.97
CA SER A 591 -6.85 -7.21 -11.45
C SER A 591 -6.27 -7.65 -12.79
N GLY A 592 -5.72 -6.68 -13.54
CA GLY A 592 -5.03 -6.92 -14.81
C GLY A 592 -5.95 -7.16 -16.02
N LEU A 593 -7.21 -6.69 -15.97
CA LEU A 593 -8.19 -6.87 -17.05
C LEU A 593 -8.46 -5.56 -17.81
N GLU A 594 -8.53 -5.65 -19.13
CA GLU A 594 -9.21 -4.69 -20.00
C GLU A 594 -10.68 -5.11 -20.17
N ILE A 595 -11.64 -4.20 -19.93
CA ILE A 595 -13.08 -4.49 -20.03
C ILE A 595 -13.70 -3.46 -20.98
N ALA A 596 -14.11 -3.89 -22.17
CA ALA A 596 -14.48 -2.94 -23.24
C ALA A 596 -15.67 -3.37 -24.09
N ASN A 597 -16.39 -2.39 -24.64
CA ASN A 597 -17.40 -2.56 -25.70
C ASN A 597 -18.56 -3.55 -25.39
N ASN A 598 -18.79 -3.88 -24.12
CA ASN A 598 -19.92 -4.71 -23.70
C ASN A 598 -21.22 -3.89 -23.77
N LYS A 599 -22.35 -4.50 -24.19
CA LYS A 599 -23.57 -3.72 -24.54
C LYS A 599 -24.38 -3.21 -23.33
N GLN A 600 -24.22 -3.80 -22.15
CA GLN A 600 -24.82 -3.31 -20.90
C GLN A 600 -23.76 -2.61 -20.04
N ALA A 601 -23.68 -2.85 -18.73
CA ALA A 601 -22.64 -2.23 -17.91
C ALA A 601 -21.28 -2.92 -18.13
N GLN A 602 -20.17 -2.19 -18.09
CA GLN A 602 -18.85 -2.84 -18.09
C GLN A 602 -18.64 -3.59 -16.76
N VAL A 603 -19.10 -3.00 -15.65
CA VAL A 603 -19.17 -3.62 -14.32
C VAL A 603 -20.59 -3.53 -13.78
N PHE A 604 -21.22 -4.69 -13.53
CA PHE A 604 -22.54 -4.83 -12.93
C PHE A 604 -22.43 -5.57 -11.58
N ILE A 605 -23.02 -5.00 -10.52
CA ILE A 605 -22.94 -5.54 -9.15
C ILE A 605 -24.33 -5.41 -8.51
N GLN A 606 -24.95 -6.54 -8.14
CA GLN A 606 -26.29 -6.56 -7.56
C GLN A 606 -26.41 -7.51 -6.36
N ASN A 607 -26.97 -7.03 -5.24
CA ASN A 607 -27.17 -7.80 -4.00
C ASN A 607 -25.85 -8.40 -3.47
N ASN A 608 -24.80 -7.59 -3.40
CA ASN A 608 -23.50 -8.03 -2.88
C ASN A 608 -23.20 -7.33 -1.54
N PRO A 609 -23.70 -7.85 -0.40
CA PRO A 609 -23.35 -7.34 0.93
C PRO A 609 -21.89 -7.60 1.31
N GLY A 610 -21.17 -8.42 0.53
CA GLY A 610 -19.73 -8.63 0.66
C GLY A 610 -18.89 -7.46 0.13
N THR A 611 -17.69 -7.78 -0.37
CA THR A 611 -16.73 -6.80 -0.89
C THR A 611 -16.33 -7.11 -2.33
N ALA A 612 -16.47 -6.15 -3.24
CA ALA A 612 -15.98 -6.23 -4.60
C ALA A 612 -14.81 -5.26 -4.83
N ASN A 613 -13.64 -5.76 -5.21
CA ASN A 613 -12.44 -4.99 -5.48
C ASN A 613 -12.02 -5.15 -6.94
N ILE A 614 -11.76 -4.04 -7.63
CA ILE A 614 -11.23 -4.00 -9.00
C ILE A 614 -10.01 -3.06 -8.99
N SER A 615 -8.88 -3.53 -9.51
CA SER A 615 -7.63 -2.77 -9.50
C SER A 615 -6.78 -3.00 -10.74
N ASN A 616 -5.92 -2.05 -11.09
CA ASN A 616 -4.97 -2.18 -12.21
C ASN A 616 -5.68 -2.62 -13.52
N ALA A 617 -6.83 -2.01 -13.79
CA ALA A 617 -7.71 -2.34 -14.91
C ALA A 617 -7.90 -1.15 -15.85
N THR A 618 -8.39 -1.42 -17.06
CA THR A 618 -8.92 -0.38 -17.96
C THR A 618 -10.35 -0.74 -18.32
N ILE A 619 -11.30 0.16 -18.07
CA ILE A 619 -12.73 -0.08 -18.24
C ILE A 619 -13.27 0.97 -19.19
N THR A 620 -13.76 0.54 -20.36
CA THR A 620 -14.17 1.40 -21.47
C THR A 620 -15.60 1.09 -21.90
N ALA A 621 -16.52 1.99 -21.61
CA ALA A 621 -17.93 1.92 -21.99
C ALA A 621 -18.19 2.88 -23.16
N ASN A 622 -18.60 2.33 -24.31
CA ASN A 622 -19.05 3.11 -25.47
C ASN A 622 -20.51 2.78 -25.74
N ASN A 623 -21.41 3.76 -25.60
CA ASN A 623 -22.88 3.56 -25.65
C ASN A 623 -23.41 2.59 -24.58
N ALA A 624 -22.76 2.60 -23.41
CA ALA A 624 -22.93 1.63 -22.35
C ALA A 624 -22.75 2.30 -20.98
N ALA A 625 -23.31 1.71 -19.91
CA ALA A 625 -22.99 2.17 -18.57
C ALA A 625 -21.56 1.72 -18.20
N LEU A 626 -20.84 2.54 -17.45
CA LEU A 626 -19.50 2.20 -16.99
C LEU A 626 -19.59 1.26 -15.79
N ILE A 627 -20.32 1.68 -14.74
CA ILE A 627 -20.52 0.93 -13.50
C ILE A 627 -22.01 1.02 -13.10
N GLN A 628 -22.61 -0.12 -12.78
CA GLN A 628 -23.95 -0.20 -12.18
C GLN A 628 -23.89 -1.05 -10.91
N GLY A 629 -24.16 -0.44 -9.77
CA GLY A 629 -24.20 -1.06 -8.45
C GLY A 629 -25.57 -0.92 -7.80
N SER A 630 -26.09 -1.99 -7.21
CA SER A 630 -27.33 -1.98 -6.42
C SER A 630 -27.23 -2.95 -5.23
N THR A 631 -27.69 -2.52 -4.06
CA THR A 631 -27.62 -3.30 -2.81
C THR A 631 -26.18 -3.73 -2.52
N LEU A 632 -25.35 -2.76 -2.14
CA LEU A 632 -23.89 -2.94 -1.98
C LEU A 632 -23.47 -2.93 -0.51
N GLY A 633 -22.61 -3.88 -0.14
CA GLY A 633 -21.73 -3.78 1.03
C GLY A 633 -20.58 -2.84 0.71
N ASN A 634 -19.45 -3.39 0.25
CA ASN A 634 -18.27 -2.62 -0.14
C ASN A 634 -17.93 -2.77 -1.62
N LEU A 635 -17.48 -1.67 -2.24
CA LEU A 635 -16.96 -1.62 -3.61
C LEU A 635 -15.67 -0.79 -3.63
N ASN A 636 -14.55 -1.32 -4.11
CA ASN A 636 -13.32 -0.54 -4.29
C ASN A 636 -12.82 -0.67 -5.73
N ILE A 637 -12.84 0.42 -6.47
CA ILE A 637 -12.24 0.54 -7.81
C ILE A 637 -11.07 1.51 -7.67
N THR A 638 -9.84 1.02 -7.86
CA THR A 638 -8.60 1.78 -7.58
C THR A 638 -7.56 1.53 -8.68
N ASN A 639 -6.59 2.43 -8.88
CA ASN A 639 -5.55 2.30 -9.91
C ASN A 639 -6.10 1.91 -11.30
N THR A 640 -7.31 2.37 -11.63
CA THR A 640 -8.10 1.89 -12.76
C THR A 640 -8.45 3.06 -13.66
N THR A 641 -8.23 2.90 -14.96
CA THR A 641 -8.62 3.89 -15.96
C THR A 641 -10.08 3.65 -16.35
N LEU A 642 -10.91 4.70 -16.21
CA LEU A 642 -12.35 4.62 -16.40
C LEU A 642 -12.79 5.57 -17.53
N ILE A 643 -13.25 5.02 -18.65
CA ILE A 643 -13.66 5.78 -19.84
C ILE A 643 -15.13 5.43 -20.11
N GLY A 644 -16.06 6.35 -19.88
CA GLY A 644 -17.49 6.13 -20.08
C GLY A 644 -18.12 7.17 -21.00
N ASP A 645 -18.38 6.81 -22.25
CA ASP A 645 -18.95 7.68 -23.28
C ASP A 645 -20.36 7.24 -23.72
N ASN A 646 -21.26 8.21 -23.85
CA ASN A 646 -22.59 8.06 -24.45
C ASN A 646 -23.51 7.05 -23.74
N ALA A 647 -23.40 6.90 -22.42
CA ALA A 647 -24.20 5.92 -21.67
C ALA A 647 -25.72 6.13 -21.90
N PRO A 648 -26.52 5.08 -22.18
CA PRO A 648 -27.95 5.21 -22.48
C PRO A 648 -28.83 5.53 -21.26
N ALA A 649 -28.23 5.55 -20.06
CA ALA A 649 -28.84 5.95 -18.80
C ALA A 649 -27.85 6.90 -18.08
N SER A 650 -27.56 6.69 -16.80
CA SER A 650 -26.42 7.35 -16.13
C SER A 650 -25.11 6.61 -16.43
N GLY A 651 -23.99 7.33 -16.44
CA GLY A 651 -22.67 6.73 -16.69
C GLY A 651 -22.19 5.83 -15.55
N ILE A 652 -22.28 6.32 -14.30
CA ILE A 652 -22.10 5.54 -13.07
C ILE A 652 -23.38 5.62 -12.24
N THR A 653 -23.91 4.47 -11.81
CA THR A 653 -25.02 4.37 -10.87
C THR A 653 -24.62 3.55 -9.66
N LEU A 654 -24.82 4.07 -8.45
CA LEU A 654 -24.70 3.33 -7.19
C LEU A 654 -25.97 3.52 -6.36
N ASP A 655 -26.72 2.43 -6.16
CA ASP A 655 -27.95 2.39 -5.36
C ASP A 655 -27.79 1.52 -4.11
N SER A 656 -28.41 1.95 -3.01
CA SER A 656 -28.52 1.17 -1.76
C SER A 656 -27.15 0.69 -1.24
N VAL A 657 -26.16 1.59 -1.20
CA VAL A 657 -24.84 1.33 -0.58
C VAL A 657 -24.97 1.40 0.94
N SER A 658 -24.56 0.33 1.61
CA SER A 658 -24.63 0.16 3.07
C SER A 658 -23.26 0.24 3.76
N GLY A 659 -22.19 -0.18 3.07
CA GLY A 659 -20.80 -0.09 3.54
C GLY A 659 -20.04 1.08 2.90
N THR A 660 -18.88 0.81 2.30
CA THR A 660 -18.06 1.83 1.61
C THR A 660 -17.89 1.52 0.13
N ALA A 661 -18.26 2.47 -0.74
CA ALA A 661 -17.98 2.44 -2.17
C ALA A 661 -16.93 3.50 -2.53
N THR A 662 -15.72 3.10 -2.92
CA THR A 662 -14.64 3.99 -3.34
C THR A 662 -14.31 3.77 -4.81
N ILE A 663 -14.36 4.83 -5.61
CA ILE A 663 -13.98 4.85 -7.02
C ILE A 663 -12.88 5.92 -7.19
N ALA A 664 -11.63 5.48 -7.17
CA ALA A 664 -10.44 6.29 -7.34
C ALA A 664 -9.80 5.98 -8.71
N ALA A 665 -10.06 6.87 -9.67
CA ALA A 665 -9.72 6.67 -11.07
C ALA A 665 -8.35 7.26 -11.44
N ASN A 666 -7.70 6.69 -12.46
CA ASN A 666 -6.44 7.20 -13.00
C ASN A 666 -6.66 8.50 -13.80
N SER A 667 -5.63 9.32 -13.96
CA SER A 667 -5.65 10.51 -14.82
C SER A 667 -6.13 10.19 -16.25
N GLY A 668 -7.01 11.03 -16.81
CA GLY A 668 -7.65 10.81 -18.12
C GLY A 668 -8.97 10.02 -18.05
N SER A 669 -9.35 9.56 -16.86
CA SER A 669 -10.65 8.92 -16.64
C SER A 669 -11.80 9.92 -16.67
N HIS A 670 -12.89 9.56 -17.33
CA HIS A 670 -14.02 10.46 -17.54
C HIS A 670 -15.37 9.74 -17.69
N VAL A 671 -16.45 10.48 -17.42
CA VAL A 671 -17.85 10.09 -17.69
C VAL A 671 -18.52 11.21 -18.49
N ASN A 672 -18.82 10.94 -19.75
CA ASN A 672 -19.15 11.94 -20.75
C ASN A 672 -20.41 11.58 -21.56
N SER A 673 -21.23 12.59 -21.84
CA SER A 673 -22.38 12.50 -22.78
C SER A 673 -23.45 11.46 -22.44
N SER A 674 -23.62 11.11 -21.16
CA SER A 674 -24.69 10.20 -20.71
C SER A 674 -26.08 10.79 -20.93
N VAL A 675 -27.07 9.95 -21.25
CA VAL A 675 -28.46 10.34 -21.50
C VAL A 675 -29.17 10.85 -20.24
N ASN A 676 -28.79 10.32 -19.06
CA ASN A 676 -29.25 10.82 -17.77
C ASN A 676 -28.11 11.59 -17.09
N ASN A 677 -27.61 11.09 -15.95
CA ASN A 677 -26.63 11.77 -15.11
C ASN A 677 -25.21 11.25 -15.36
N GLY A 678 -24.19 12.04 -15.04
CA GLY A 678 -22.82 11.54 -15.03
C GLY A 678 -22.65 10.48 -13.94
N ILE A 679 -22.84 10.90 -12.69
CA ILE A 679 -22.92 10.05 -11.51
C ILE A 679 -24.33 10.14 -10.92
N ALA A 680 -24.95 9.00 -10.62
CA ALA A 680 -26.21 8.90 -9.88
C ALA A 680 -26.04 8.05 -8.62
N LEU A 681 -26.28 8.66 -7.45
CA LEU A 681 -26.22 8.03 -6.14
C LEU A 681 -27.61 8.00 -5.51
N THR A 682 -28.11 6.83 -5.15
CA THR A 682 -29.47 6.70 -4.60
C THR A 682 -29.55 5.80 -3.37
N ASN A 683 -30.49 6.12 -2.47
CA ASN A 683 -30.92 5.29 -1.35
C ASN A 683 -29.79 4.78 -0.40
N SER A 684 -28.64 5.46 -0.34
CA SER A 684 -27.44 4.95 0.32
C SER A 684 -27.22 5.53 1.72
N SER A 685 -27.03 4.65 2.70
CA SER A 685 -26.69 4.98 4.09
C SER A 685 -25.20 4.89 4.40
N GLY A 686 -24.41 4.25 3.51
CA GLY A 686 -22.97 4.08 3.62
C GLY A 686 -22.15 5.32 3.24
N THR A 687 -20.86 5.11 2.98
CA THR A 687 -19.93 6.14 2.48
C THR A 687 -19.60 5.88 1.02
N ILE A 688 -19.72 6.90 0.17
CA ILE A 688 -19.39 6.82 -1.26
C ILE A 688 -18.32 7.86 -1.58
N ASN A 689 -17.19 7.44 -2.14
CA ASN A 689 -16.04 8.28 -2.46
C ASN A 689 -15.72 8.22 -3.97
N PHE A 690 -15.61 9.38 -4.61
CA PHE A 690 -15.10 9.52 -5.98
C PHE A 690 -13.85 10.40 -6.02
N SER A 691 -12.88 10.00 -6.84
CA SER A 691 -11.75 10.86 -7.18
C SER A 691 -11.14 10.57 -8.56
N GLY A 692 -10.51 11.59 -9.15
CA GLY A 692 -9.76 11.45 -10.42
C GLY A 692 -10.63 11.37 -11.68
N LEU A 693 -11.89 11.83 -11.62
CA LEU A 693 -12.83 11.79 -12.74
C LEU A 693 -13.07 13.18 -13.35
N GLU A 694 -13.11 13.25 -14.67
CA GLU A 694 -13.78 14.31 -15.41
C GLU A 694 -15.25 13.89 -15.68
N ILE A 695 -16.21 14.78 -15.45
CA ILE A 695 -17.64 14.50 -15.64
C ILE A 695 -18.23 15.61 -16.51
N ALA A 696 -18.64 15.30 -17.74
CA ALA A 696 -18.99 16.33 -18.72
C ALA A 696 -20.18 15.98 -19.63
N ASN A 697 -20.87 17.01 -20.12
CA ASN A 697 -21.87 16.93 -21.21
C ASN A 697 -23.05 15.94 -20.99
N ASN A 698 -23.27 15.44 -19.77
CA ASN A 698 -24.40 14.57 -19.46
C ASN A 698 -25.71 15.38 -19.49
N LYS A 699 -26.82 14.82 -19.99
CA LYS A 699 -28.04 15.62 -20.30
C LYS A 699 -28.88 16.03 -19.08
N GLN A 700 -28.75 15.34 -17.95
CA GLN A 700 -29.40 15.70 -16.68
C GLN A 700 -28.41 16.37 -15.73
N ALA A 701 -28.25 15.92 -14.49
CA ALA A 701 -27.22 16.45 -13.60
C ALA A 701 -25.86 15.79 -13.86
N GLN A 702 -24.76 16.52 -13.73
CA GLN A 702 -23.44 15.85 -13.77
C GLN A 702 -23.27 14.96 -12.52
N VAL A 703 -23.74 15.44 -11.37
CA VAL A 703 -23.83 14.69 -10.11
C VAL A 703 -25.26 14.74 -9.56
N PHE A 704 -25.90 13.58 -9.47
CA PHE A 704 -27.24 13.40 -8.92
C PHE A 704 -27.17 12.56 -7.64
N ILE A 705 -27.79 13.05 -6.56
CA ILE A 705 -27.75 12.42 -5.23
C ILE A 705 -29.16 12.50 -4.61
N GLN A 706 -29.85 11.36 -4.46
CA GLN A 706 -31.22 11.32 -3.92
C GLN A 706 -31.39 10.28 -2.81
N ASN A 707 -31.99 10.67 -1.68
CA ASN A 707 -32.25 9.80 -0.52
C ASN A 707 -30.96 9.15 0.03
N ASN A 708 -29.89 9.92 0.19
CA ASN A 708 -28.62 9.42 0.71
C ASN A 708 -28.37 9.97 2.12
N PRO A 709 -28.91 9.34 3.19
CA PRO A 709 -28.61 9.72 4.57
C PRO A 709 -27.16 9.41 4.98
N GLY A 710 -26.41 8.67 4.15
CA GLY A 710 -24.98 8.44 4.31
C GLY A 710 -24.11 9.64 3.95
N THR A 711 -22.89 9.36 3.48
CA THR A 711 -21.91 10.38 3.07
C THR A 711 -21.50 10.20 1.60
N ALA A 712 -21.57 11.25 0.80
CA ALA A 712 -21.03 11.31 -0.56
C ALA A 712 -19.85 12.28 -0.63
N ASN A 713 -18.67 11.79 -1.03
CA ASN A 713 -17.43 12.56 -1.16
C ASN A 713 -16.98 12.57 -2.62
N LEU A 714 -16.72 13.75 -3.17
CA LEU A 714 -16.13 13.93 -4.50
C LEU A 714 -14.89 14.82 -4.36
N SER A 715 -13.76 14.38 -4.93
CA SER A 715 -12.49 15.11 -4.82
C SER A 715 -11.61 14.99 -6.06
N ASN A 716 -10.72 15.95 -6.28
CA ASN A 716 -9.74 15.91 -7.37
C ASN A 716 -10.40 15.63 -8.74
N ALA A 717 -11.49 16.32 -9.02
CA ALA A 717 -12.35 16.11 -10.18
C ALA A 717 -12.55 17.40 -10.99
N THR A 718 -13.01 17.27 -12.23
CA THR A 718 -13.51 18.38 -13.04
C THR A 718 -14.94 18.05 -13.47
N ILE A 719 -15.89 18.92 -13.16
CA ILE A 719 -17.31 18.68 -13.41
C ILE A 719 -17.85 19.84 -14.26
N THR A 720 -18.28 19.52 -15.48
CA THR A 720 -18.69 20.50 -16.50
C THR A 720 -20.10 20.21 -17.00
N ALA A 721 -21.04 21.08 -16.66
CA ALA A 721 -22.41 21.04 -17.14
C ALA A 721 -22.62 22.13 -18.20
N ASN A 722 -23.19 21.79 -19.35
CA ASN A 722 -23.63 22.75 -20.35
C ASN A 722 -25.06 22.38 -20.79
N ASN A 723 -26.02 23.28 -20.56
CA ASN A 723 -27.46 23.02 -20.69
C ASN A 723 -27.97 21.90 -19.75
N ALA A 724 -27.35 21.78 -18.58
CA ALA A 724 -27.52 20.68 -17.64
C ALA A 724 -27.36 21.20 -16.20
N ALA A 725 -27.92 20.50 -15.21
CA ALA A 725 -27.64 20.81 -13.81
C ALA A 725 -26.19 20.39 -13.46
N LEU A 726 -25.51 21.15 -12.61
CA LEU A 726 -24.16 20.81 -12.19
C LEU A 726 -24.21 19.76 -11.08
N ILE A 727 -24.94 20.07 -10.01
CA ILE A 727 -25.17 19.22 -8.86
C ILE A 727 -26.65 19.28 -8.47
N GLN A 728 -27.29 18.12 -8.32
CA GLN A 728 -28.64 18.01 -7.80
C GLN A 728 -28.66 17.02 -6.63
N GLY A 729 -28.90 17.54 -5.43
CA GLY A 729 -29.00 16.79 -4.19
C GLY A 729 -30.38 16.92 -3.54
N SER A 730 -30.99 15.82 -3.12
CA SER A 730 -32.22 15.80 -2.33
C SER A 730 -32.22 14.71 -1.25
N THR A 731 -32.67 15.06 -0.04
CA THR A 731 -32.64 14.18 1.15
C THR A 731 -31.22 13.67 1.41
N LEU A 732 -30.38 14.59 1.90
CA LEU A 732 -28.94 14.37 2.09
C LEU A 732 -28.59 14.23 3.58
N GLY A 733 -27.74 13.25 3.88
CA GLY A 733 -26.95 13.19 5.10
C GLY A 733 -25.78 14.16 4.98
N SER A 734 -24.64 13.68 4.46
CA SER A 734 -23.46 14.51 4.21
C SER A 734 -22.99 14.47 2.76
N LEU A 735 -22.53 15.62 2.26
CA LEU A 735 -21.95 15.80 0.92
C LEU A 735 -20.66 16.60 1.06
N ASN A 736 -19.53 16.12 0.55
CA ASN A 736 -18.28 16.88 0.52
C ASN A 736 -17.72 16.91 -0.90
N ILE A 737 -17.65 18.09 -1.51
CA ILE A 737 -17.01 18.34 -2.80
C ILE A 737 -15.82 19.26 -2.53
N THR A 738 -14.61 18.77 -2.78
CA THR A 738 -13.35 19.46 -2.45
C THR A 738 -12.32 19.30 -3.56
N ASN A 739 -11.35 20.21 -3.68
CA ASN A 739 -10.31 20.16 -4.72
C ASN A 739 -10.86 19.93 -6.15
N THR A 740 -12.07 20.42 -6.42
CA THR A 740 -12.85 20.09 -7.61
C THR A 740 -13.20 21.36 -8.36
N THR A 741 -12.98 21.35 -9.68
CA THR A 741 -13.36 22.46 -10.56
C THR A 741 -14.79 22.23 -11.03
N LEU A 742 -15.66 23.22 -10.80
CA LEU A 742 -17.10 23.13 -11.03
C LEU A 742 -17.52 24.18 -12.07
N ILE A 743 -17.91 23.78 -13.29
CA ILE A 743 -18.31 24.69 -14.37
C ILE A 743 -19.73 24.35 -14.80
N GLY A 744 -20.74 25.10 -14.34
CA GLY A 744 -22.13 24.93 -14.74
C GLY A 744 -22.62 26.10 -15.58
N ASP A 745 -22.86 25.87 -16.87
CA ASP A 745 -23.38 26.87 -17.80
C ASP A 745 -24.79 26.48 -18.31
N ASN A 746 -25.70 27.46 -18.36
CA ASN A 746 -27.03 27.39 -18.98
C ASN A 746 -27.98 26.32 -18.42
N ALA A 747 -27.91 26.00 -17.12
CA ALA A 747 -28.75 24.95 -16.52
C ALA A 747 -30.27 25.19 -16.77
N PRO A 748 -31.05 24.18 -17.19
CA PRO A 748 -32.47 24.33 -17.54
C PRO A 748 -33.39 24.54 -16.32
N ALA A 749 -32.85 24.41 -15.10
CA ALA A 749 -33.49 24.73 -13.84
C ALA A 749 -32.53 25.59 -13.00
N SER A 750 -32.20 25.19 -11.77
CA SER A 750 -31.09 25.79 -11.01
C SER A 750 -29.76 25.08 -11.31
N GLY A 751 -28.64 25.79 -11.23
CA GLY A 751 -27.32 25.22 -11.51
C GLY A 751 -26.83 24.25 -10.43
N ILE A 752 -26.93 24.65 -9.16
CA ILE A 752 -26.73 23.79 -7.99
C ILE A 752 -28.03 23.77 -7.18
N THR A 753 -28.55 22.59 -6.87
CA THR A 753 -29.71 22.40 -5.98
C THR A 753 -29.34 21.48 -4.82
N LEU A 754 -29.56 21.92 -3.59
CA LEU A 754 -29.43 21.10 -2.37
C LEU A 754 -30.72 21.22 -1.55
N ASP A 755 -31.50 20.14 -1.53
CA ASP A 755 -32.78 20.05 -0.85
C ASP A 755 -32.74 19.04 0.32
N ASN A 756 -33.38 19.37 1.44
CA ASN A 756 -33.51 18.50 2.60
C ASN A 756 -32.16 17.94 3.09
N VAL A 757 -31.17 18.83 3.31
CA VAL A 757 -29.89 18.49 3.95
C VAL A 757 -30.11 18.41 5.46
N SER A 758 -29.78 17.25 6.03
CA SER A 758 -29.92 16.95 7.46
C SER A 758 -28.58 16.91 8.21
N GLY A 759 -27.48 16.58 7.52
CA GLY A 759 -26.11 16.60 8.06
C GLY A 759 -25.32 17.82 7.58
N THR A 760 -24.18 17.62 6.92
CA THR A 760 -23.34 18.72 6.39
C THR A 760 -23.07 18.56 4.90
N ALA A 761 -23.39 19.59 4.12
CA ALA A 761 -23.05 19.69 2.70
C ALA A 761 -21.98 20.77 2.48
N THR A 762 -20.75 20.39 2.17
CA THR A 762 -19.63 21.31 1.87
C THR A 762 -19.26 21.23 0.40
N ILE A 763 -19.24 22.38 -0.29
CA ILE A 763 -18.72 22.56 -1.64
C ILE A 763 -17.61 23.61 -1.57
N ALA A 764 -16.35 23.15 -1.60
CA ALA A 764 -15.15 23.97 -1.67
C ALA A 764 -14.55 23.82 -3.08
N ALA A 765 -14.91 24.74 -3.96
CA ALA A 765 -14.59 24.69 -5.37
C ALA A 765 -13.21 25.33 -5.68
N ASN A 766 -12.54 24.83 -6.71
CA ASN A 766 -11.28 25.39 -7.19
C ASN A 766 -11.49 26.77 -7.86
N SER A 767 -10.45 27.60 -7.91
CA SER A 767 -10.44 28.86 -8.68
C SER A 767 -10.86 28.64 -10.15
N GLY A 768 -11.73 29.50 -10.66
CA GLY A 768 -12.32 29.37 -12.01
C GLY A 768 -13.61 28.54 -12.06
N SER A 769 -14.08 28.05 -10.91
CA SER A 769 -15.40 27.40 -10.81
C SER A 769 -16.53 28.43 -10.88
N ARG A 770 -17.58 28.12 -11.65
CA ARG A 770 -18.71 29.02 -11.89
C ARG A 770 -20.06 28.31 -12.01
N VAL A 771 -21.14 29.05 -11.74
CA VAL A 771 -22.52 28.72 -12.06
C VAL A 771 -23.18 29.90 -12.77
N ASN A 772 -23.44 29.75 -14.06
CA ASN A 772 -23.73 30.84 -14.97
C ASN A 772 -24.92 30.56 -15.91
N GLY A 773 -25.83 31.53 -16.07
CA GLY A 773 -26.90 31.47 -17.08
C GLY A 773 -28.06 30.50 -16.80
N SER A 774 -28.24 30.03 -15.56
CA SER A 774 -29.33 29.10 -15.21
C SER A 774 -30.71 29.73 -15.40
N VAL A 775 -31.68 28.92 -15.84
CA VAL A 775 -33.07 29.35 -16.12
C VAL A 775 -33.83 29.75 -14.86
N ASN A 776 -33.54 29.12 -13.72
CA ASN A 776 -34.06 29.49 -12.42
C ASN A 776 -32.97 30.24 -11.62
N ASN A 777 -32.41 29.60 -10.60
CA ASN A 777 -31.43 30.20 -9.69
C ASN A 777 -30.02 29.70 -9.97
N GLY A 778 -29.00 30.46 -9.61
CA GLY A 778 -27.62 29.94 -9.61
C GLY A 778 -27.50 28.79 -8.63
N ILE A 779 -27.77 29.08 -7.36
CA ILE A 779 -27.79 28.12 -6.26
C ILE A 779 -29.17 28.15 -5.61
N ALA A 780 -29.77 26.98 -5.40
CA ALA A 780 -31.02 26.79 -4.66
C ALA A 780 -30.79 25.87 -3.45
N LEU A 781 -31.02 26.40 -2.25
CA LEU A 781 -30.93 25.68 -0.98
C LEU A 781 -32.32 25.60 -0.36
N THR A 782 -32.86 24.40 -0.13
CA THR A 782 -34.24 24.26 0.33
C THR A 782 -34.40 23.24 1.45
N ASN A 783 -35.39 23.49 2.32
CA ASN A 783 -35.90 22.54 3.33
C ASN A 783 -34.83 21.94 4.28
N SER A 784 -33.67 22.60 4.46
CA SER A 784 -32.51 22.01 5.13
C SER A 784 -32.37 22.44 6.60
N SER A 785 -32.25 21.45 7.48
CA SER A 785 -31.99 21.62 8.92
C SER A 785 -30.50 21.48 9.28
N GLY A 786 -29.70 20.91 8.39
CA GLY A 786 -28.26 20.75 8.52
C GLY A 786 -27.44 22.03 8.22
N THR A 787 -26.15 21.84 7.96
CA THR A 787 -25.22 22.93 7.58
C THR A 787 -24.83 22.81 6.11
N ILE A 788 -24.89 23.91 5.37
CA ILE A 788 -24.46 24.01 3.97
C ILE A 788 -23.34 25.05 3.88
N ASN A 789 -22.16 24.64 3.41
CA ASN A 789 -20.98 25.49 3.24
C ASN A 789 -20.59 25.54 1.77
N LEU A 790 -20.56 26.73 1.17
CA LEU A 790 -20.25 26.94 -0.25
C LEU A 790 -19.10 27.95 -0.37
N SER A 791 -18.10 27.64 -1.19
CA SER A 791 -16.98 28.56 -1.42
C SER A 791 -16.27 28.38 -2.76
N GLY A 792 -15.63 29.45 -3.22
CA GLY A 792 -14.79 29.45 -4.44
C GLY A 792 -15.60 29.50 -5.75
N LEU A 793 -16.84 30.01 -5.71
CA LEU A 793 -17.76 30.04 -6.86
C LEU A 793 -17.97 31.45 -7.40
N GLU A 794 -17.90 31.59 -8.72
CA GLU A 794 -18.51 32.70 -9.46
C GLU A 794 -19.98 32.34 -9.78
N ILE A 795 -20.94 33.19 -9.44
CA ILE A 795 -22.37 32.93 -9.66
C ILE A 795 -22.94 34.11 -10.44
N ALA A 796 -23.33 33.90 -11.71
CA ALA A 796 -23.64 35.01 -12.60
C ALA A 796 -24.81 34.75 -13.58
N ASN A 797 -25.50 35.81 -13.99
CA ASN A 797 -26.45 35.81 -15.12
C ASN A 797 -27.61 34.78 -15.01
N ASN A 798 -27.91 34.27 -13.82
CA ASN A 798 -29.05 33.37 -13.59
C ASN A 798 -30.35 34.20 -13.53
N LYS A 799 -31.46 33.71 -14.09
CA LYS A 799 -32.64 34.55 -14.38
C LYS A 799 -33.51 34.95 -13.18
N GLN A 800 -33.52 34.17 -12.09
CA GLN A 800 -34.33 34.46 -10.89
C GLN A 800 -33.48 35.13 -9.81
N ALA A 801 -32.82 34.33 -8.95
CA ALA A 801 -31.82 34.80 -7.99
C ALA A 801 -30.48 34.12 -8.24
N GLN A 802 -29.37 34.79 -7.89
CA GLN A 802 -28.07 34.10 -7.91
C GLN A 802 -28.01 33.08 -6.75
N VAL A 803 -28.55 33.45 -5.59
CA VAL A 803 -28.72 32.57 -4.43
C VAL A 803 -30.16 32.59 -3.95
N PHE A 804 -30.80 31.42 -3.92
CA PHE A 804 -32.15 31.21 -3.41
C PHE A 804 -32.12 30.28 -2.20
N ILE A 805 -32.75 30.68 -1.10
CA ILE A 805 -32.76 29.94 0.17
C ILE A 805 -34.19 29.92 0.70
N GLN A 806 -34.82 28.76 0.88
CA GLN A 806 -36.20 28.66 1.36
C GLN A 806 -36.42 27.52 2.37
N ASN A 807 -37.04 27.83 3.51
CA ASN A 807 -37.35 26.88 4.59
C ASN A 807 -36.09 26.18 5.14
N ASN A 808 -35.02 26.94 5.40
CA ASN A 808 -33.77 26.40 5.93
C ASN A 808 -33.58 26.83 7.39
N PRO A 809 -34.16 26.10 8.38
CA PRO A 809 -33.91 26.35 9.80
C PRO A 809 -32.48 26.02 10.23
N GLY A 810 -31.70 25.35 9.37
CA GLY A 810 -30.28 25.09 9.56
C GLY A 810 -29.38 26.31 9.29
N THR A 811 -28.18 26.06 8.78
CA THR A 811 -27.17 27.10 8.51
C THR A 811 -26.70 27.06 7.06
N ALA A 812 -26.70 28.19 6.37
CA ALA A 812 -26.12 28.36 5.04
C ALA A 812 -24.95 29.36 5.06
N ASN A 813 -23.76 28.94 4.66
CA ASN A 813 -22.55 29.75 4.62
C ASN A 813 -22.04 29.85 3.18
N LEU A 814 -21.89 31.07 2.67
CA LEU A 814 -21.28 31.38 1.38
C LEU A 814 -20.03 32.25 1.63
N SER A 815 -18.88 31.83 1.11
CA SER A 815 -17.62 32.55 1.29
C SER A 815 -16.70 32.51 0.08
N ASN A 816 -15.84 33.52 -0.07
CA ASN A 816 -14.89 33.60 -1.18
C ASN A 816 -15.59 33.47 -2.55
N ALA A 817 -16.77 34.09 -2.70
CA ALA A 817 -17.61 34.02 -3.88
C ALA A 817 -17.68 35.37 -4.62
N THR A 818 -17.94 35.32 -5.91
CA THR A 818 -18.29 36.51 -6.72
C THR A 818 -19.71 36.31 -7.24
N ILE A 819 -20.66 37.12 -6.78
CA ILE A 819 -22.09 36.94 -7.04
C ILE A 819 -22.58 38.14 -7.85
N THR A 820 -22.94 37.91 -9.12
CA THR A 820 -23.31 38.97 -10.07
C THR A 820 -24.72 38.75 -10.62
N ALA A 821 -25.69 39.56 -10.19
CA ALA A 821 -27.04 39.56 -10.72
C ALA A 821 -27.21 40.65 -11.78
N ASN A 822 -27.71 40.29 -12.96
CA ASN A 822 -28.05 41.21 -14.04
C ASN A 822 -29.52 41.00 -14.41
N ASN A 823 -30.38 41.97 -14.14
CA ASN A 823 -31.84 41.85 -14.27
C ASN A 823 -32.46 40.71 -13.44
N ALA A 824 -31.87 40.46 -12.26
CA ALA A 824 -32.18 39.36 -11.35
C ALA A 824 -31.89 39.78 -9.90
N ALA A 825 -32.40 39.04 -8.91
CA ALA A 825 -32.03 39.26 -7.51
C ALA A 825 -30.62 38.70 -7.21
N LEU A 826 -29.90 39.30 -6.26
CA LEU A 826 -28.68 38.71 -5.71
C LEU A 826 -29.03 37.52 -4.81
N VAL A 827 -29.84 37.79 -3.79
CA VAL A 827 -30.22 36.84 -2.75
C VAL A 827 -31.71 36.94 -2.48
N ILE A 828 -32.42 35.81 -2.54
CA ILE A 828 -33.79 35.68 -2.02
C ILE A 828 -33.73 34.61 -0.94
N ALA A 829 -34.02 34.97 0.30
CA ALA A 829 -33.88 34.09 1.44
C ALA A 829 -35.11 34.19 2.36
N GLN A 830 -35.83 33.08 2.53
CA GLN A 830 -37.14 32.99 3.19
C GLN A 830 -37.16 31.86 4.23
N SER A 831 -37.75 32.11 5.40
CA SER A 831 -37.85 31.14 6.51
C SER A 831 -36.47 30.59 6.91
N LEU A 832 -35.65 31.45 7.52
CA LEU A 832 -34.22 31.22 7.73
C LEU A 832 -33.84 31.02 9.19
N GLY A 833 -33.10 29.96 9.47
CA GLY A 833 -32.21 29.86 10.63
C GLY A 833 -31.03 30.82 10.46
N ASN A 834 -29.89 30.32 10.01
CA ASN A 834 -28.67 31.13 9.87
C ASN A 834 -28.22 31.26 8.40
N LEU A 835 -27.74 32.46 8.04
CA LEU A 835 -27.11 32.76 6.76
C LEU A 835 -25.84 33.59 6.99
N SER A 836 -24.70 33.13 6.49
CA SER A 836 -23.49 33.93 6.40
C SER A 836 -23.08 34.14 4.95
N ILE A 837 -22.86 35.39 4.54
CA ILE A 837 -22.19 35.76 3.29
C ILE A 837 -21.00 36.63 3.67
N ALA A 838 -19.79 36.08 3.53
CA ALA A 838 -18.55 36.72 3.98
C ALA A 838 -17.45 36.63 2.90
N ASN A 839 -16.46 37.51 2.95
CA ASN A 839 -15.31 37.53 2.02
C ASN A 839 -15.72 37.45 0.53
N SER A 840 -16.87 38.03 0.17
CA SER A 840 -17.50 37.84 -1.14
C SER A 840 -17.82 39.18 -1.78
N ILE A 841 -17.73 39.25 -3.11
CA ILE A 841 -18.12 40.43 -3.90
C ILE A 841 -19.56 40.23 -4.39
N LEU A 842 -20.44 41.19 -4.11
CA LEU A 842 -21.86 41.15 -4.46
C LEU A 842 -22.17 42.28 -5.45
N THR A 843 -22.55 41.98 -6.68
CA THR A 843 -22.89 42.97 -7.72
C THR A 843 -24.29 42.74 -8.26
N GLY A 844 -25.26 43.47 -7.74
CA GLY A 844 -26.65 43.45 -8.22
C GLY A 844 -26.91 44.61 -9.16
N ASN A 845 -27.36 44.35 -10.39
CA ASN A 845 -27.73 45.35 -11.39
C ASN A 845 -29.16 45.12 -11.86
N ASN A 846 -30.01 46.14 -11.74
CA ASN A 846 -31.37 46.22 -12.28
C ASN A 846 -32.31 45.08 -11.84
N ALA A 847 -32.24 44.66 -10.57
CA ALA A 847 -33.15 43.63 -10.05
C ALA A 847 -34.62 44.03 -10.30
N PRO A 848 -35.51 43.14 -10.81
CA PRO A 848 -36.89 43.51 -11.13
C PRO A 848 -37.72 43.96 -9.93
N GLU A 849 -37.40 43.43 -8.74
CA GLU A 849 -37.97 43.80 -7.45
C GLU A 849 -36.85 44.28 -6.52
N ASN A 850 -36.60 43.58 -5.40
CA ASN A 850 -35.54 43.92 -4.47
C ASN A 850 -34.19 43.34 -4.93
N GLY A 851 -33.08 44.01 -4.57
CA GLY A 851 -31.74 43.48 -4.79
C GLY A 851 -31.43 42.28 -3.88
N ILE A 852 -31.76 42.42 -2.59
CA ILE A 852 -31.73 41.36 -1.57
C ILE A 852 -33.09 41.30 -0.87
N THR A 853 -33.67 40.11 -0.73
CA THR A 853 -34.90 39.85 0.03
C THR A 853 -34.61 38.89 1.18
N LEU A 854 -34.95 39.29 2.41
CA LEU A 854 -34.89 38.50 3.64
C LEU A 854 -36.30 38.45 4.28
N ASP A 855 -36.94 37.28 4.35
CA ASP A 855 -38.25 37.09 5.02
C ASP A 855 -38.14 36.01 6.10
N LYS A 856 -38.76 36.24 7.27
CA LYS A 856 -38.84 35.26 8.38
C LYS A 856 -37.48 34.74 8.83
N VAL A 857 -36.57 35.66 9.16
CA VAL A 857 -35.31 35.35 9.83
C VAL A 857 -35.59 35.06 11.30
N ILE A 858 -35.31 33.83 11.74
CA ILE A 858 -35.42 33.41 13.15
C ILE A 858 -34.05 33.20 13.83
N GLY A 859 -32.97 32.99 13.07
CA GLY A 859 -31.61 32.88 13.59
C GLY A 859 -30.76 34.11 13.25
N THR A 860 -29.53 33.91 12.76
CA THR A 860 -28.60 35.01 12.43
C THR A 860 -28.31 35.10 10.93
N VAL A 861 -28.63 36.24 10.32
CA VAL A 861 -28.14 36.63 8.98
C VAL A 861 -26.96 37.59 9.14
N THR A 862 -25.86 37.33 8.46
CA THR A 862 -24.71 38.24 8.39
C THR A 862 -24.21 38.35 6.96
N ILE A 863 -24.27 39.54 6.38
CA ILE A 863 -23.79 39.87 5.04
C ILE A 863 -22.68 40.91 5.20
N THR A 864 -21.43 40.47 5.06
CA THR A 864 -20.23 41.33 5.10
C THR A 864 -19.63 41.35 3.71
N ALA A 865 -19.94 42.42 2.96
CA ALA A 865 -19.59 42.51 1.56
C ALA A 865 -18.18 43.11 1.38
N ASN A 866 -17.42 42.58 0.41
CA ASN A 866 -16.09 43.11 0.08
C ASN A 866 -16.20 44.45 -0.66
N SER A 867 -15.12 45.24 -0.65
CA SER A 867 -15.00 46.46 -1.45
C SER A 867 -15.32 46.19 -2.94
N GLY A 868 -16.06 47.11 -3.56
CA GLY A 868 -16.63 46.95 -4.90
C GLY A 868 -18.01 46.28 -4.95
N SER A 869 -18.55 45.83 -3.81
CA SER A 869 -19.90 45.28 -3.76
C SER A 869 -20.97 46.37 -3.81
N ARG A 870 -22.00 46.17 -4.65
CA ARG A 870 -23.06 47.13 -4.90
C ARG A 870 -24.40 46.49 -5.24
N ILE A 871 -25.47 47.23 -4.96
CA ILE A 871 -26.84 46.99 -5.45
C ILE A 871 -27.24 48.25 -6.23
N PHE A 872 -27.52 48.14 -7.52
CA PHE A 872 -27.77 49.26 -8.41
C PHE A 872 -29.07 49.04 -9.20
N GLY A 873 -29.96 50.03 -9.25
CA GLY A 873 -31.10 50.03 -10.17
C GLY A 873 -32.28 49.13 -9.79
N SER A 874 -32.43 48.73 -8.51
CA SER A 874 -33.51 47.83 -8.08
C SER A 874 -34.90 48.43 -8.35
N GLY A 875 -35.77 47.62 -8.96
CA GLY A 875 -37.13 47.98 -9.36
C GLY A 875 -38.07 48.30 -8.20
N THR A 876 -37.78 47.80 -7.00
CA THR A 876 -38.39 48.27 -5.73
C THR A 876 -37.31 48.73 -4.76
N ASN A 877 -36.83 47.87 -3.85
CA ASN A 877 -35.91 48.25 -2.78
C ASN A 877 -34.48 47.73 -3.02
N GLY A 878 -33.47 48.35 -2.41
CA GLY A 878 -32.12 47.78 -2.40
C GLY A 878 -32.09 46.48 -1.62
N ILE A 879 -32.53 46.56 -0.36
CA ILE A 879 -32.68 45.45 0.58
C ILE A 879 -34.09 45.52 1.18
N ALA A 880 -34.78 44.38 1.24
CA ALA A 880 -36.05 44.22 1.97
C ALA A 880 -35.89 43.18 3.07
N LEU A 881 -36.29 43.52 4.30
CA LEU A 881 -36.32 42.65 5.48
C LEU A 881 -37.72 42.63 6.09
N THR A 882 -38.37 41.47 6.14
CA THR A 882 -39.76 41.33 6.60
C THR A 882 -39.98 40.21 7.62
N ASN A 883 -40.98 40.37 8.50
CA ASN A 883 -41.52 39.33 9.39
C ASN A 883 -40.46 38.59 10.23
N SER A 884 -39.44 39.29 10.71
CA SER A 884 -38.20 38.68 11.24
C SER A 884 -38.04 38.90 12.75
N THR A 885 -37.46 37.94 13.45
CA THR A 885 -37.29 37.97 14.93
C THR A 885 -35.85 37.71 15.39
N GLY A 886 -34.97 37.35 14.46
CA GLY A 886 -33.57 37.00 14.71
C GLY A 886 -32.61 38.19 14.80
N THR A 887 -31.37 37.97 14.39
CA THR A 887 -30.33 39.00 14.25
C THR A 887 -29.91 39.15 12.80
N VAL A 888 -29.89 40.39 12.29
CA VAL A 888 -29.49 40.71 10.91
C VAL A 888 -28.38 41.75 10.94
N ASN A 889 -27.21 41.38 10.43
CA ASN A 889 -26.05 42.26 10.28
C ASN A 889 -25.74 42.45 8.79
N ILE A 890 -25.70 43.70 8.30
CA ILE A 890 -25.35 44.00 6.90
C ILE A 890 -24.34 45.13 6.85
N SER A 891 -23.24 44.94 6.13
CA SER A 891 -22.20 45.96 5.98
C SER A 891 -21.44 45.92 4.64
N GLY A 892 -20.85 47.06 4.29
CA GLY A 892 -19.91 47.19 3.17
C GLY A 892 -20.54 47.26 1.77
N LEU A 893 -21.83 47.58 1.66
CA LEU A 893 -22.55 47.69 0.39
C LEU A 893 -22.72 49.14 -0.07
N GLU A 894 -22.48 49.37 -1.36
CA GLU A 894 -23.09 50.49 -2.08
C GLU A 894 -24.54 50.12 -2.46
N ILE A 895 -25.50 51.03 -2.29
CA ILE A 895 -26.89 50.83 -2.72
C ILE A 895 -27.32 52.09 -3.47
N ALA A 896 -27.60 51.99 -4.77
CA ALA A 896 -27.84 53.15 -5.61
C ALA A 896 -29.00 53.02 -6.61
N ASN A 897 -29.66 54.15 -6.89
CA ASN A 897 -30.72 54.27 -7.90
C ASN A 897 -31.88 53.26 -7.70
N THR A 898 -32.39 53.11 -6.48
CA THR A 898 -33.55 52.25 -6.19
C THR A 898 -34.85 52.98 -6.51
N THR A 899 -35.85 52.33 -7.10
CA THR A 899 -37.15 52.98 -7.40
C THR A 899 -37.90 53.39 -6.12
N GLN A 900 -37.77 52.60 -5.06
CA GLN A 900 -38.31 52.88 -3.72
C GLN A 900 -37.15 53.08 -2.75
N ASN A 901 -37.10 52.32 -1.66
CA ASN A 901 -36.18 52.57 -0.55
C ASN A 901 -34.86 51.82 -0.75
N ALA A 902 -33.72 52.37 -0.32
CA ALA A 902 -32.48 51.58 -0.32
C ALA A 902 -32.54 50.42 0.69
N VAL A 903 -33.14 50.64 1.87
CA VAL A 903 -33.46 49.58 2.84
C VAL A 903 -34.90 49.72 3.34
N ARG A 904 -35.70 48.65 3.24
CA ARG A 904 -37.07 48.55 3.78
C ARG A 904 -37.13 47.46 4.85
N VAL A 905 -37.67 47.79 6.02
CA VAL A 905 -37.81 46.92 7.19
C VAL A 905 -39.28 46.91 7.62
N GLN A 906 -39.90 45.73 7.78
CA GLN A 906 -41.32 45.62 8.15
C GLN A 906 -41.61 44.45 9.10
N GLU A 907 -42.27 44.71 10.23
CA GLU A 907 -42.58 43.72 11.28
C GLU A 907 -41.34 42.91 11.71
N VAL A 908 -40.33 43.64 12.22
CA VAL A 908 -39.04 43.09 12.63
C VAL A 908 -38.76 43.34 14.11
N SER A 909 -38.33 42.29 14.80
CA SER A 909 -37.85 42.30 16.19
C SER A 909 -36.50 41.59 16.31
N GLY A 910 -35.87 41.66 17.47
CA GLY A 910 -34.51 41.13 17.69
C GLY A 910 -33.47 42.23 17.49
N ASN A 911 -32.45 42.00 16.64
CA ASN A 911 -31.38 42.96 16.38
C ASN A 911 -31.20 43.21 14.87
N LEU A 912 -31.11 44.48 14.46
CA LEU A 912 -30.79 44.90 13.11
C LEU A 912 -29.61 45.87 13.14
N ASN A 913 -28.47 45.47 12.57
CA ASN A 913 -27.26 46.29 12.49
C ASN A 913 -26.90 46.57 11.04
N LEU A 914 -26.86 47.84 10.67
CA LEU A 914 -26.51 48.35 9.34
C LEU A 914 -25.29 49.27 9.46
N GLU A 915 -24.17 48.86 8.88
CA GLU A 915 -22.89 49.55 9.09
C GLU A 915 -22.11 49.78 7.79
N ASN A 916 -21.45 50.94 7.68
CA ASN A 916 -20.57 51.26 6.55
C ASN A 916 -21.26 51.10 5.18
N LEU A 917 -22.53 51.52 5.07
CA LEU A 917 -23.29 51.53 3.82
C LEU A 917 -23.07 52.85 3.06
N ASN A 918 -23.02 52.77 1.73
CA ASN A 918 -22.98 53.94 0.85
C ASN A 918 -24.25 53.97 0.00
N ILE A 919 -25.28 54.65 0.49
CA ILE A 919 -26.59 54.77 -0.15
C ILE A 919 -26.64 56.07 -0.96
N ASN A 920 -27.07 56.00 -2.22
CA ASN A 920 -27.19 57.19 -3.09
C ASN A 920 -28.39 57.10 -4.05
N ASN A 921 -29.12 58.20 -4.27
CA ASN A 921 -30.24 58.28 -5.21
C ASN A 921 -31.34 57.25 -4.89
N SER A 922 -32.01 57.38 -3.75
CA SER A 922 -33.16 56.54 -3.39
C SER A 922 -34.46 57.18 -3.86
N GLY A 923 -35.23 56.50 -4.71
CA GLY A 923 -36.50 56.98 -5.28
C GLY A 923 -37.60 57.22 -4.24
N GLN A 924 -37.46 56.64 -3.04
CA GLN A 924 -38.15 57.08 -1.83
C GLN A 924 -37.13 57.39 -0.72
N ARG A 925 -36.84 56.44 0.19
CA ARG A 925 -36.05 56.70 1.40
C ARG A 925 -34.73 55.95 1.40
N ALA A 926 -33.70 56.44 2.10
CA ALA A 926 -32.48 55.64 2.25
C ALA A 926 -32.73 54.46 3.22
N PHE A 927 -33.47 54.71 4.31
CA PHE A 927 -33.96 53.67 5.21
C PHE A 927 -35.43 53.93 5.58
N PHE A 928 -36.25 52.88 5.57
CA PHE A 928 -37.63 52.94 6.05
C PHE A 928 -37.98 51.72 6.90
N LEU A 929 -38.42 51.95 8.14
CA LEU A 929 -38.91 50.93 9.07
C LEU A 929 -40.37 51.18 9.48
N GLU A 930 -41.15 50.10 9.57
CA GLU A 930 -42.54 50.12 10.04
C GLU A 930 -42.79 48.89 10.92
N ASN A 931 -43.18 49.09 12.17
CA ASN A 931 -43.45 48.01 13.13
C ASN A 931 -44.73 48.28 13.92
N THR A 932 -45.61 47.29 14.05
CA THR A 932 -46.79 47.36 14.94
C THR A 932 -46.61 46.60 16.25
N THR A 933 -45.67 45.66 16.33
CA THR A 933 -45.39 44.85 17.54
C THR A 933 -43.91 44.50 17.69
N GLY A 934 -43.55 43.88 18.82
CA GLY A 934 -42.22 43.32 19.06
C GLY A 934 -41.22 44.32 19.66
N ASN A 935 -40.03 43.81 19.99
CA ASN A 935 -38.91 44.58 20.53
C ASN A 935 -37.75 44.54 19.54
N LEU A 936 -37.28 45.70 19.06
CA LEU A 936 -36.15 45.79 18.13
C LEU A 936 -35.02 46.62 18.72
N ASN A 937 -33.79 46.13 18.56
CA ASN A 937 -32.57 46.92 18.70
C ASN A 937 -32.07 47.27 17.29
N LEU A 938 -32.06 48.55 16.93
CA LEU A 938 -31.60 49.05 15.64
C LEU A 938 -30.28 49.81 15.80
N THR A 939 -29.28 49.43 15.01
CA THR A 939 -28.03 50.20 14.84
C THR A 939 -27.92 50.62 13.38
N ILE A 940 -27.76 51.92 13.12
CA ILE A 940 -27.32 52.44 11.82
C ILE A 940 -26.05 53.26 12.09
N ALA A 941 -24.90 52.78 11.61
CA ALA A 941 -23.61 53.38 11.92
C ALA A 941 -22.71 53.62 10.71
N ASN A 942 -21.90 54.68 10.79
CA ASN A 942 -20.81 55.00 9.86
C ASN A 942 -21.22 54.99 8.37
N SER A 943 -22.49 55.25 8.07
CA SER A 943 -23.05 55.13 6.73
C SER A 943 -23.25 56.49 6.08
N ARG A 944 -23.08 56.56 4.76
CA ARG A 944 -23.37 57.73 3.93
C ARG A 944 -24.68 57.49 3.18
N MET A 945 -25.61 58.42 3.28
CA MET A 945 -26.93 58.39 2.66
C MET A 945 -27.15 59.70 1.93
N THR A 946 -27.20 59.67 0.59
CA THR A 946 -27.36 60.90 -0.22
C THR A 946 -28.43 60.83 -1.28
N ASN A 947 -29.02 61.99 -1.59
CA ASN A 947 -30.04 62.14 -2.63
C ASN A 947 -31.23 61.18 -2.45
N SER A 948 -31.82 61.15 -1.25
CA SER A 948 -33.13 60.51 -1.08
C SER A 948 -34.22 61.40 -1.66
N THR A 949 -35.24 60.81 -2.28
CA THR A 949 -36.41 61.58 -2.73
C THR A 949 -37.20 62.06 -1.52
N VAL A 950 -37.70 61.14 -0.69
CA VAL A 950 -38.63 61.43 0.41
C VAL A 950 -37.86 61.67 1.71
N ASP A 951 -37.34 60.65 2.39
CA ASP A 951 -36.63 60.84 3.67
C ASP A 951 -35.23 60.22 3.66
N GLY A 952 -34.33 60.71 4.51
CA GLY A 952 -33.08 60.01 4.81
C GLY A 952 -33.39 58.68 5.52
N VAL A 953 -33.75 58.75 6.79
CA VAL A 953 -34.16 57.60 7.61
C VAL A 953 -35.54 57.89 8.17
N ARG A 954 -36.54 57.02 7.90
CA ARG A 954 -37.86 57.08 8.52
C ARG A 954 -38.16 55.84 9.36
N VAL A 955 -38.81 56.01 10.51
CA VAL A 955 -39.15 54.94 11.46
C VAL A 955 -40.56 55.15 12.03
N ASP A 956 -41.49 54.27 11.66
CA ASP A 956 -42.89 54.35 12.06
C ASP A 956 -43.19 53.23 13.08
N LEU A 957 -43.37 53.60 14.35
CA LEU A 957 -43.75 52.67 15.42
C LEU A 957 -45.21 52.84 15.79
N ASN A 958 -45.95 51.73 15.73
CA ASN A 958 -47.38 51.70 15.97
C ASN A 958 -47.75 50.73 17.09
N ASN A 959 -48.97 50.87 17.63
CA ASN A 959 -49.61 49.97 18.59
C ASN A 959 -48.77 49.66 19.84
N ASN A 960 -48.05 48.52 19.88
CA ASN A 960 -47.28 48.07 21.05
C ASN A 960 -45.81 47.77 20.70
N ALA A 961 -45.29 48.31 19.60
CA ALA A 961 -43.90 48.15 19.21
C ALA A 961 -42.95 48.88 20.17
N ASN A 962 -41.81 48.25 20.49
CA ASN A 962 -40.72 48.87 21.24
C ASN A 962 -39.44 48.90 20.39
N LEU A 963 -38.76 50.05 20.38
CA LEU A 963 -37.51 50.25 19.67
C LEU A 963 -36.45 50.82 20.61
N THR A 964 -35.23 50.28 20.53
CA THR A 964 -34.02 50.97 20.97
C THR A 964 -33.16 51.21 19.74
N ALA A 965 -32.95 52.47 19.36
CA ALA A 965 -32.27 52.86 18.14
C ALA A 965 -31.01 53.68 18.42
N ALA A 966 -29.88 53.29 17.83
CA ALA A 966 -28.63 54.00 17.83
C ALA A 966 -28.24 54.38 16.39
N ILE A 967 -28.36 55.67 16.06
CA ILE A 967 -28.01 56.23 14.76
C ILE A 967 -26.74 57.07 14.97
N THR A 968 -25.59 56.54 14.56
CA THR A 968 -24.28 57.07 15.01
C THR A 968 -23.26 57.26 13.90
N GLY A 969 -22.61 58.43 13.85
CA GLY A 969 -21.52 58.68 12.89
C GLY A 969 -21.92 58.69 11.41
N ASN A 970 -23.21 58.85 11.09
CA ASN A 970 -23.70 58.83 9.71
C ASN A 970 -23.60 60.19 9.03
N THR A 971 -23.55 60.20 7.70
CA THR A 971 -23.75 61.40 6.87
C THR A 971 -25.02 61.25 6.06
N ILE A 972 -25.99 62.15 6.27
CA ILE A 972 -27.25 62.25 5.53
C ILE A 972 -27.22 63.59 4.80
N ASP A 973 -27.25 63.58 3.47
CA ASP A 973 -26.96 64.78 2.66
C ASP A 973 -27.76 64.81 1.36
N GLY A 974 -28.70 65.75 1.26
CA GLY A 974 -29.60 65.91 0.12
C GLY A 974 -30.84 65.03 0.23
N VAL A 975 -31.92 65.62 0.76
CA VAL A 975 -33.28 65.07 0.71
C VAL A 975 -34.11 66.02 -0.14
N THR A 976 -34.68 65.52 -1.24
CA THR A 976 -35.08 66.40 -2.36
C THR A 976 -36.56 66.79 -2.39
N ASP A 977 -37.46 66.03 -1.77
CA ASP A 977 -38.86 66.41 -1.59
C ASP A 977 -38.96 67.53 -0.56
N LEU A 978 -39.76 68.56 -0.86
CA LEU A 978 -40.03 69.68 0.03
C LEU A 978 -40.86 69.30 1.27
N ALA A 979 -41.42 68.09 1.31
CA ALA A 979 -42.04 67.50 2.51
C ALA A 979 -41.15 66.44 3.18
N GLY A 980 -39.90 66.30 2.73
CA GLY A 980 -39.01 65.19 3.07
C GLY A 980 -37.95 65.53 4.11
N ASP A 981 -37.77 64.64 5.10
CA ASP A 981 -36.94 64.89 6.27
C ASP A 981 -35.57 64.20 6.22
N GLY A 982 -34.59 64.77 6.91
CA GLY A 982 -33.28 64.11 7.08
C GLY A 982 -33.39 62.84 7.92
N LEU A 983 -34.09 62.94 9.04
CA LEU A 983 -34.42 61.87 9.98
C LEU A 983 -35.86 62.07 10.42
N ASP A 984 -36.68 61.04 10.39
CA ASP A 984 -38.10 61.05 10.77
C ASP A 984 -38.41 59.85 11.66
N PHE A 985 -39.05 60.08 12.80
CA PHE A 985 -39.33 59.08 13.82
C PHE A 985 -40.71 59.31 14.46
N GLU A 986 -41.67 58.44 14.13
CA GLU A 986 -43.03 58.49 14.65
C GLU A 986 -43.26 57.40 15.72
N ALA A 987 -43.79 57.78 16.89
CA ALA A 987 -44.18 56.87 17.98
C ALA A 987 -45.68 57.01 18.29
N ILE A 988 -46.48 56.13 17.68
CA ILE A 988 -47.95 56.17 17.70
C ILE A 988 -48.52 54.99 18.52
N GLY A 989 -49.59 55.24 19.28
CA GLY A 989 -50.25 54.22 20.11
C GLY A 989 -49.51 54.01 21.44
N ALA A 990 -49.55 52.82 22.03
CA ALA A 990 -48.77 52.49 23.23
C ALA A 990 -47.30 52.13 22.94
N SER A 991 -46.76 52.57 21.80
CA SER A 991 -45.39 52.26 21.36
C SER A 991 -44.34 53.04 22.16
N ARG A 992 -43.11 52.50 22.23
CA ARG A 992 -42.01 53.08 23.01
C ARG A 992 -40.72 53.12 22.20
N MET A 993 -40.14 54.30 22.05
CA MET A 993 -38.89 54.53 21.36
C MET A 993 -37.83 55.07 22.32
N ASN A 994 -36.68 54.41 22.42
CA ASN A 994 -35.47 54.96 23.03
C ASN A 994 -34.47 55.25 21.92
N LEU A 995 -34.18 56.53 21.65
CA LEU A 995 -33.45 56.98 20.47
C LEU A 995 -32.15 57.70 20.88
N ASN A 996 -31.04 57.29 20.28
CA ASN A 996 -29.75 57.97 20.41
C ASN A 996 -29.22 58.37 19.02
N LEU A 997 -29.27 59.66 18.73
CA LEU A 997 -28.72 60.29 17.53
C LEU A 997 -27.38 60.94 17.91
N SER A 998 -26.25 60.32 17.58
CA SER A 998 -24.93 60.80 18.00
C SER A 998 -23.92 61.00 16.87
N ASN A 999 -23.22 62.13 16.87
CA ASN A 999 -22.11 62.44 15.96
C ASN A 999 -22.48 62.34 14.46
N ASN A 1000 -23.75 62.53 14.09
CA ASN A 1000 -24.19 62.50 12.69
C ASN A 1000 -23.99 63.87 12.02
N THR A 1001 -23.88 63.86 10.71
CA THR A 1001 -23.89 65.05 9.86
C THR A 1001 -25.13 65.00 8.97
N ILE A 1002 -26.05 65.95 9.13
CA ILE A 1002 -27.32 66.00 8.41
C ILE A 1002 -27.38 67.32 7.66
N ARG A 1003 -27.51 67.28 6.32
CA ARG A 1003 -27.53 68.48 5.48
C ARG A 1003 -28.54 68.44 4.36
N ASN A 1004 -28.99 69.63 3.96
CA ASN A 1004 -29.77 69.84 2.74
C ASN A 1004 -31.08 69.01 2.75
N SER A 1005 -31.82 69.07 3.86
CA SER A 1005 -33.14 68.43 3.99
C SER A 1005 -34.23 69.32 3.39
N GLY A 1006 -35.24 68.74 2.74
CA GLY A 1006 -36.29 69.52 2.07
C GLY A 1006 -37.33 70.10 3.03
N ASN A 1007 -37.63 69.38 4.11
CA ASN A 1007 -38.36 69.82 5.30
C ASN A 1007 -37.40 69.84 6.51
N SER A 1008 -37.70 69.13 7.60
CA SER A 1008 -36.92 69.09 8.83
C SER A 1008 -35.61 68.30 8.64
N ALA A 1009 -34.54 68.69 9.34
CA ALA A 1009 -33.35 67.84 9.38
C ALA A 1009 -33.50 66.66 10.37
N ILE A 1010 -34.23 66.87 11.47
CA ILE A 1010 -34.71 65.81 12.35
C ILE A 1010 -36.15 66.13 12.74
N GLU A 1011 -37.12 65.30 12.33
CA GLU A 1011 -38.50 65.32 12.81
C GLU A 1011 -38.71 64.14 13.77
N LEU A 1012 -39.38 64.41 14.89
CA LEU A 1012 -39.68 63.43 15.94
C LEU A 1012 -41.15 63.64 16.34
N GLU A 1013 -42.00 62.63 16.20
CA GLU A 1013 -43.42 62.74 16.53
C GLU A 1013 -43.88 61.67 17.54
N VAL A 1014 -44.77 62.06 18.46
CA VAL A 1014 -45.39 61.16 19.44
C VAL A 1014 -46.90 61.37 19.49
N GLN A 1015 -47.68 60.31 19.33
CA GLN A 1015 -49.15 60.37 19.35
C GLN A 1015 -49.78 59.24 20.20
N ASN A 1016 -51.01 59.47 20.68
CA ASN A 1016 -51.92 58.41 21.14
C ASN A 1016 -51.40 57.48 22.25
N ASN A 1017 -50.74 58.06 23.27
CA ASN A 1017 -50.04 57.39 24.38
C ASN A 1017 -48.60 56.90 24.09
N GLY A 1018 -48.02 57.32 22.96
CA GLY A 1018 -46.66 56.97 22.60
C GLY A 1018 -45.63 57.55 23.59
N VAL A 1019 -44.44 56.98 23.60
CA VAL A 1019 -43.30 57.48 24.38
C VAL A 1019 -42.05 57.54 23.52
N LEU A 1020 -41.41 58.71 23.46
CA LEU A 1020 -40.11 58.89 22.83
C LEU A 1020 -39.11 59.44 23.85
N ASN A 1021 -38.05 58.67 24.08
CA ASN A 1021 -36.92 59.03 24.93
C ASN A 1021 -35.71 59.29 24.03
N GLY A 1022 -35.51 60.55 23.64
CA GLY A 1022 -34.51 60.97 22.66
C GLY A 1022 -33.26 61.61 23.28
N SER A 1023 -32.08 61.17 22.84
CA SER A 1023 -30.82 61.88 23.02
C SER A 1023 -30.25 62.25 21.66
N ILE A 1024 -30.10 63.55 21.40
CA ILE A 1024 -29.53 64.13 20.20
C ILE A 1024 -28.23 64.83 20.61
N ASN A 1025 -27.08 64.22 20.34
CA ASN A 1025 -25.79 64.68 20.85
C ASN A 1025 -24.70 64.82 19.77
N ASN A 1026 -23.92 65.90 19.85
CA ASN A 1026 -22.77 66.16 18.97
C ASN A 1026 -23.06 66.14 17.45
N ASN A 1027 -24.31 66.36 17.01
CA ASN A 1027 -24.64 66.32 15.59
C ASN A 1027 -24.35 67.68 14.91
N ILE A 1028 -24.05 67.63 13.60
CA ILE A 1028 -23.92 68.81 12.74
C ILE A 1028 -25.11 68.81 11.79
N ILE A 1029 -25.98 69.82 11.92
CA ILE A 1029 -27.21 70.00 11.16
C ILE A 1029 -27.09 71.31 10.37
N ALA A 1030 -27.31 71.29 9.06
CA ALA A 1030 -27.26 72.50 8.25
C ALA A 1030 -28.22 72.50 7.05
N ASN A 1031 -28.69 73.67 6.63
CA ASN A 1031 -29.49 73.87 5.42
C ASN A 1031 -30.80 73.05 5.41
N SER A 1032 -31.57 73.07 6.50
CA SER A 1032 -32.92 72.47 6.49
C SER A 1032 -33.92 73.41 5.83
N GLY A 1033 -34.77 72.88 4.95
CA GLY A 1033 -35.86 73.64 4.33
C GLY A 1033 -36.93 74.06 5.33
N GLY A 1034 -37.07 73.27 6.39
CA GLY A 1034 -37.84 73.50 7.61
C GLY A 1034 -36.97 73.51 8.84
N ASP A 1035 -37.45 72.91 9.93
CA ASP A 1035 -36.80 72.95 11.23
C ASP A 1035 -35.44 72.23 11.26
N GLY A 1036 -34.49 72.73 12.05
CA GLY A 1036 -33.23 72.00 12.30
C GLY A 1036 -33.50 70.72 13.10
N VAL A 1037 -34.29 70.84 14.16
CA VAL A 1037 -34.94 69.72 14.86
C VAL A 1037 -36.37 70.11 15.21
N LEU A 1038 -37.35 69.30 14.85
CA LEU A 1038 -38.74 69.42 15.27
C LEU A 1038 -39.11 68.26 16.22
N PHE A 1039 -39.79 68.58 17.32
CA PHE A 1039 -40.47 67.59 18.17
C PHE A 1039 -41.95 67.95 18.33
N LEU A 1040 -42.83 67.05 17.86
CA LEU A 1040 -44.28 67.14 18.01
C LEU A 1040 -44.76 66.08 19.00
N HIS A 1041 -45.43 66.49 20.08
CA HIS A 1041 -45.79 65.56 21.16
C HIS A 1041 -47.24 65.70 21.63
N ASN A 1042 -48.04 64.68 21.34
CA ASN A 1042 -49.46 64.54 21.58
C ASN A 1042 -49.77 63.24 22.35
N SER A 1043 -49.18 63.10 23.55
CA SER A 1043 -49.32 61.92 24.41
C SER A 1043 -49.43 62.32 25.88
N ALA A 1044 -50.34 61.69 26.62
CA ALA A 1044 -50.48 61.89 28.07
C ALA A 1044 -49.34 61.22 28.89
N VAL A 1045 -48.44 60.48 28.22
CA VAL A 1045 -47.33 59.76 28.85
C VAL A 1045 -46.06 60.58 28.72
N GLU A 1046 -45.36 60.79 29.84
CA GLU A 1046 -44.12 61.57 29.88
C GLU A 1046 -43.08 61.04 28.88
N SER A 1047 -42.61 61.94 28.01
CA SER A 1047 -41.48 61.73 27.10
C SER A 1047 -40.28 62.56 27.54
N LEU A 1048 -39.06 62.09 27.24
CA LEU A 1048 -37.82 62.77 27.59
C LEU A 1048 -37.02 63.11 26.33
N LEU A 1049 -36.66 64.38 26.15
CA LEU A 1049 -35.84 64.82 25.02
C LEU A 1049 -34.63 65.61 25.50
N SER A 1050 -33.43 65.22 25.06
CA SER A 1050 -32.17 65.91 25.36
C SER A 1050 -31.44 66.25 24.07
N LEU A 1051 -31.17 67.53 23.84
CA LEU A 1051 -30.34 68.05 22.76
C LEU A 1051 -29.08 68.67 23.35
N THR A 1052 -27.92 68.05 23.10
CA THR A 1052 -26.63 68.42 23.71
C THR A 1052 -25.52 68.63 22.68
N ASN A 1053 -24.74 69.71 22.79
CA ASN A 1053 -23.56 69.97 21.98
C ASN A 1053 -23.77 69.91 20.43
N ASN A 1054 -24.99 70.10 19.94
CA ASN A 1054 -25.25 70.08 18.50
C ASN A 1054 -24.87 71.44 17.88
N THR A 1055 -24.43 71.41 16.62
CA THR A 1055 -24.25 72.61 15.79
C THR A 1055 -25.34 72.61 14.74
N ILE A 1056 -26.22 73.61 14.76
CA ILE A 1056 -27.38 73.75 13.87
C ILE A 1056 -27.24 75.07 13.13
N SER A 1057 -27.29 75.06 11.80
CA SER A 1057 -27.26 76.31 11.01
C SER A 1057 -28.26 76.34 9.87
N ASP A 1058 -28.68 77.55 9.51
CA ASP A 1058 -29.36 77.83 8.24
C ASP A 1058 -30.67 77.01 8.09
N SER A 1059 -31.50 77.01 9.14
CA SER A 1059 -32.80 76.34 9.16
C SER A 1059 -33.92 77.20 8.57
N GLY A 1060 -34.89 76.58 7.91
CA GLY A 1060 -36.07 77.23 7.37
C GLY A 1060 -35.93 77.78 5.94
N LEU A 1061 -34.95 77.29 5.17
CA LEU A 1061 -34.59 77.86 3.86
C LEU A 1061 -35.75 77.87 2.85
N ASN A 1062 -36.62 76.87 2.90
CA ASN A 1062 -37.77 76.75 2.00
C ASN A 1062 -39.03 77.42 2.59
N GLY A 1063 -39.00 77.86 3.85
CA GLY A 1063 -40.19 78.26 4.60
C GLY A 1063 -41.17 77.12 4.88
N ASN A 1064 -40.71 75.88 4.77
CA ASN A 1064 -41.45 74.71 5.23
C ASN A 1064 -41.27 74.61 6.75
N GLY A 1065 -41.82 75.55 7.54
CA GLY A 1065 -41.99 75.31 8.97
C GLY A 1065 -42.99 74.16 9.18
N ILE A 1066 -43.57 74.03 10.38
CA ILE A 1066 -44.53 72.95 10.75
C ILE A 1066 -45.81 73.02 9.87
N THR A 1067 -45.74 72.53 8.63
CA THR A 1067 -46.70 72.91 7.58
C THR A 1067 -46.96 71.84 6.52
N LYS A 1068 -46.27 70.68 6.56
CA LYS A 1068 -46.36 69.67 5.48
C LYS A 1068 -46.44 68.19 5.86
N THR A 1069 -46.22 67.78 7.11
CA THR A 1069 -46.41 66.37 7.49
C THR A 1069 -47.87 65.93 7.26
N PRO A 1070 -48.14 64.80 6.58
CA PRO A 1070 -49.50 64.31 6.28
C PRO A 1070 -50.28 63.76 7.50
N GLY A 1071 -50.50 64.60 8.52
CA GLY A 1071 -51.33 64.32 9.70
C GLY A 1071 -52.60 65.19 9.75
N PRO A 1072 -53.76 64.67 10.18
CA PRO A 1072 -54.93 65.51 10.48
C PRO A 1072 -54.77 66.19 11.87
N PRO A 1073 -54.76 67.52 12.00
CA PRO A 1073 -54.75 68.57 10.96
C PRO A 1073 -53.35 69.19 10.73
N PRO A 1074 -53.05 69.74 9.53
CA PRO A 1074 -51.79 70.45 9.27
C PRO A 1074 -51.51 71.60 10.25
N LEU A 1075 -50.40 71.53 10.97
CA LEU A 1075 -50.10 72.33 12.18
C LEU A 1075 -49.42 73.70 11.93
N ASN A 1076 -49.91 74.54 11.02
CA ASN A 1076 -49.22 75.81 10.70
C ASN A 1076 -49.16 76.82 11.87
N VAL A 1077 -48.06 76.78 12.62
CA VAL A 1077 -47.68 77.78 13.63
C VAL A 1077 -46.50 78.68 13.20
N GLY A 1078 -45.91 78.43 12.03
CA GLY A 1078 -44.77 79.20 11.50
C GLY A 1078 -44.44 78.87 10.04
N ASN A 1079 -44.22 79.91 9.23
CA ASN A 1079 -43.77 79.80 7.83
C ASN A 1079 -42.24 79.98 7.68
N GLY A 1080 -41.49 80.02 8.79
CA GLY A 1080 -40.04 80.20 8.79
C GLY A 1080 -39.32 78.88 8.90
N GLY A 1081 -39.42 78.23 10.06
CA GLY A 1081 -38.59 77.09 10.47
C GLY A 1081 -37.59 77.50 11.55
N PHE A 1082 -37.64 76.80 12.68
CA PHE A 1082 -36.82 76.97 13.87
C PHE A 1082 -35.48 76.26 13.74
N GLY A 1083 -34.50 76.63 14.59
CA GLY A 1083 -33.32 75.80 14.79
C GLY A 1083 -33.64 74.53 15.60
N ILE A 1084 -34.38 74.70 16.70
CA ILE A 1084 -35.02 73.64 17.48
C ILE A 1084 -36.46 74.08 17.74
N GLY A 1085 -37.45 73.43 17.14
CA GLY A 1085 -38.87 73.58 17.41
C GLY A 1085 -39.37 72.46 18.32
N VAL A 1086 -40.07 72.79 19.40
CA VAL A 1086 -40.67 71.82 20.32
C VAL A 1086 -42.10 72.21 20.61
N ILE A 1087 -43.05 71.33 20.31
CA ILE A 1087 -44.48 71.58 20.49
C ILE A 1087 -45.14 70.42 21.22
N THR A 1088 -45.87 70.73 22.28
CA THR A 1088 -46.79 69.80 22.93
C THR A 1088 -48.24 70.25 22.72
N VAL A 1089 -49.13 69.30 22.39
CA VAL A 1089 -50.56 69.55 22.15
C VAL A 1089 -51.46 68.59 22.93
N SER A 1090 -52.74 68.95 23.09
CA SER A 1090 -53.75 68.23 23.88
C SER A 1090 -53.28 67.96 25.32
N ASN A 1091 -52.81 66.74 25.59
CA ASN A 1091 -52.35 66.26 26.89
C ASN A 1091 -50.82 66.05 26.96
N GLY A 1092 -50.08 66.55 25.97
CA GLY A 1092 -48.64 66.35 25.83
C GLY A 1092 -47.85 66.70 27.10
N ASN A 1093 -47.01 65.79 27.59
CA ASN A 1093 -46.17 65.95 28.77
C ASN A 1093 -44.69 65.65 28.47
N LEU A 1094 -43.83 66.66 28.50
CA LEU A 1094 -42.44 66.57 28.05
C LEU A 1094 -41.44 67.12 29.09
N LYS A 1095 -40.38 66.34 29.34
CA LYS A 1095 -39.12 66.84 29.94
C LYS A 1095 -38.09 67.13 28.85
N LEU A 1096 -37.75 68.39 28.69
CA LEU A 1096 -36.84 68.89 27.66
C LEU A 1096 -35.54 69.39 28.27
N THR A 1097 -34.40 68.96 27.73
CA THR A 1097 -33.08 69.56 28.02
C THR A 1097 -32.45 70.04 26.71
N VAL A 1098 -32.12 71.33 26.62
CA VAL A 1098 -31.39 71.94 25.50
C VAL A 1098 -30.13 72.57 26.04
N ASP A 1099 -28.98 71.94 25.81
CA ASP A 1099 -27.74 72.23 26.52
C ASP A 1099 -26.52 72.37 25.60
N SER A 1100 -25.81 73.49 25.71
CA SER A 1100 -24.52 73.71 25.06
C SER A 1100 -24.53 73.58 23.52
N ASN A 1101 -25.68 73.81 22.89
CA ASN A 1101 -25.82 73.81 21.43
C ASN A 1101 -25.42 75.16 20.82
N THR A 1102 -24.89 75.14 19.60
CA THR A 1102 -24.65 76.34 18.78
C THR A 1102 -25.66 76.38 17.65
N ILE A 1103 -26.47 77.44 17.58
CA ILE A 1103 -27.58 77.55 16.64
C ILE A 1103 -27.50 78.89 15.91
N ALA A 1104 -27.47 78.85 14.58
CA ALA A 1104 -27.30 80.02 13.74
C ALA A 1104 -28.30 80.10 12.58
N ASN A 1105 -28.63 81.33 12.16
CA ASN A 1105 -29.32 81.62 10.89
C ASN A 1105 -30.70 80.94 10.66
N SER A 1106 -31.38 80.46 11.70
CA SER A 1106 -32.76 79.92 11.60
C SER A 1106 -33.76 81.02 11.20
N LYS A 1107 -34.72 80.73 10.31
CA LYS A 1107 -35.66 81.74 9.78
C LYS A 1107 -36.71 82.21 10.80
N ASP A 1108 -37.26 81.31 11.60
CA ASP A 1108 -38.01 81.65 12.84
C ASP A 1108 -37.01 81.70 14.02
N ALA A 1109 -37.45 81.46 15.27
CA ALA A 1109 -36.54 81.47 16.42
C ALA A 1109 -35.50 80.34 16.34
N LYS A 1110 -34.30 80.56 16.91
CA LYS A 1110 -33.26 79.51 16.97
C LYS A 1110 -33.68 78.38 17.91
N ILE A 1111 -34.42 78.70 18.98
CA ILE A 1111 -35.16 77.73 19.79
C ILE A 1111 -36.59 78.26 19.95
N GLY A 1112 -37.59 77.48 19.53
CA GLY A 1112 -39.01 77.75 19.74
C GLY A 1112 -39.65 76.63 20.57
N ILE A 1113 -40.33 76.98 21.66
CA ILE A 1113 -41.04 76.04 22.54
C ILE A 1113 -42.51 76.47 22.65
N ALA A 1114 -43.47 75.60 22.38
CA ALA A 1114 -44.90 75.92 22.51
C ALA A 1114 -45.68 74.78 23.21
N ALA A 1115 -46.56 75.14 24.14
CA ALA A 1115 -47.45 74.20 24.83
C ALA A 1115 -48.92 74.63 24.66
N ASN A 1116 -49.74 73.73 24.11
CA ASN A 1116 -51.11 73.97 23.63
C ASN A 1116 -51.29 75.36 22.97
N PRO A 1117 -50.65 75.66 21.83
CA PRO A 1117 -50.83 76.92 21.11
C PRO A 1117 -52.19 76.99 20.40
N ASP A 1118 -53.28 76.84 21.17
CA ASP A 1118 -54.67 76.70 20.71
C ASP A 1118 -55.15 77.90 19.87
N ASN A 1119 -54.62 79.11 20.09
CA ASN A 1119 -54.90 80.27 19.23
C ASN A 1119 -54.41 80.08 17.78
N PHE A 1120 -53.51 79.14 17.56
CA PHE A 1120 -52.95 78.75 16.26
C PHE A 1120 -53.38 77.33 15.85
N LEU A 1121 -53.85 76.51 16.80
CA LEU A 1121 -54.25 75.11 16.62
C LEU A 1121 -55.60 74.78 17.33
N PRO A 1122 -56.75 75.35 16.93
CA PRO A 1122 -58.01 75.29 17.68
C PRO A 1122 -58.71 73.91 17.69
N ALA A 1123 -58.01 72.83 17.31
CA ALA A 1123 -58.55 71.47 17.19
C ALA A 1123 -58.20 70.56 18.39
N PHE A 1124 -57.29 71.00 19.28
CA PHE A 1124 -56.79 70.18 20.39
C PHE A 1124 -57.48 70.54 21.71
N SER A 1125 -57.61 69.56 22.60
CA SER A 1125 -58.19 69.78 23.93
C SER A 1125 -57.53 68.87 24.96
N GLY A 1126 -57.21 69.43 26.13
CA GLY A 1126 -56.47 68.74 27.18
C GLY A 1126 -55.60 69.69 28.01
N THR A 1127 -54.75 69.13 28.86
CA THR A 1127 -53.75 69.89 29.65
C THR A 1127 -52.34 69.49 29.26
N SER A 1128 -51.55 70.42 28.73
CA SER A 1128 -50.18 70.13 28.28
C SER A 1128 -49.10 70.74 29.17
N ARG A 1129 -47.96 70.06 29.31
CA ARG A 1129 -46.84 70.48 30.15
C ARG A 1129 -45.50 70.29 29.43
N ILE A 1130 -44.64 71.31 29.53
CA ILE A 1130 -43.22 71.21 29.19
C ILE A 1130 -42.40 71.66 30.41
N ASP A 1131 -41.57 70.75 30.94
CA ASP A 1131 -40.51 71.05 31.90
C ASP A 1131 -39.19 71.20 31.13
N ALA A 1132 -38.82 72.45 30.82
CA ALA A 1132 -37.69 72.78 29.95
C ALA A 1132 -36.47 73.33 30.71
N ARG A 1133 -35.32 72.69 30.52
CA ARG A 1133 -34.00 73.18 30.95
C ARG A 1133 -33.16 73.59 29.75
N VAL A 1134 -32.96 74.90 29.59
CA VAL A 1134 -32.25 75.49 28.45
C VAL A 1134 -30.99 76.19 28.97
N ARG A 1135 -29.80 75.65 28.71
CA ARG A 1135 -28.55 76.17 29.27
C ARG A 1135 -27.35 76.17 28.34
N GLY A 1136 -26.44 77.13 28.50
CA GLY A 1136 -25.15 77.14 27.81
C GLY A 1136 -25.20 77.29 26.28
N ASN A 1137 -26.38 77.51 25.68
CA ASN A 1137 -26.53 77.55 24.23
C ASN A 1137 -26.05 78.90 23.66
N THR A 1138 -25.54 78.88 22.43
CA THR A 1138 -25.17 80.08 21.67
C THR A 1138 -26.11 80.23 20.48
N LEU A 1139 -26.93 81.27 20.47
CA LEU A 1139 -27.94 81.58 19.45
C LEU A 1139 -27.50 82.86 18.72
N SER A 1140 -27.36 82.81 17.39
CA SER A 1140 -26.77 83.93 16.64
C SER A 1140 -27.23 84.04 15.18
N GLY A 1141 -26.98 85.18 14.54
CA GLY A 1141 -27.17 85.39 13.12
C GLY A 1141 -28.60 85.79 12.75
N THR A 1142 -28.90 85.84 11.46
CA THR A 1142 -30.21 86.28 10.95
C THR A 1142 -31.36 85.35 11.40
N GLY A 1143 -32.60 85.84 11.47
CA GLY A 1143 -33.74 84.98 11.83
C GLY A 1143 -34.94 85.66 12.46
N GLY A 1144 -35.70 84.88 13.24
CA GLY A 1144 -36.78 85.31 14.14
C GLY A 1144 -37.90 86.09 13.46
N GLY A 1145 -38.19 85.78 12.18
CA GLY A 1145 -38.62 86.77 11.18
C GLY A 1145 -40.03 86.65 10.60
N ALA A 1146 -40.90 85.77 11.09
CA ALA A 1146 -42.30 85.75 10.65
C ALA A 1146 -43.12 86.89 11.29
N THR A 1147 -43.14 88.07 10.68
CA THR A 1147 -43.95 89.23 11.13
C THR A 1147 -45.48 89.03 11.03
N THR A 1148 -45.93 87.84 10.64
CA THR A 1148 -47.33 87.44 10.46
C THR A 1148 -47.56 86.04 11.06
N GLY A 1149 -47.20 85.85 12.33
CA GLY A 1149 -47.24 84.55 13.01
C GLY A 1149 -47.31 84.67 14.53
N ALA A 1150 -47.19 83.53 15.21
CA ALA A 1150 -47.27 83.44 16.66
C ALA A 1150 -46.11 84.19 17.36
N PRO A 1151 -46.29 84.71 18.59
CA PRO A 1151 -45.26 85.53 19.25
C PRO A 1151 -43.91 84.83 19.44
N PHE A 1152 -43.90 83.51 19.64
CA PHE A 1152 -42.68 82.73 19.86
C PHE A 1152 -41.83 82.51 18.60
N ASN A 1153 -42.30 82.94 17.44
CA ASN A 1153 -41.51 82.92 16.19
C ASN A 1153 -40.53 84.11 16.14
N ALA A 1154 -40.71 85.11 17.01
CA ALA A 1154 -39.87 86.30 17.09
C ALA A 1154 -38.79 86.19 18.19
N GLY A 1155 -37.63 86.76 17.90
CA GLY A 1155 -36.43 86.66 18.73
C GLY A 1155 -35.57 85.42 18.44
N SER A 1156 -34.48 85.26 19.20
CA SER A 1156 -33.58 84.12 19.06
C SER A 1156 -34.02 82.91 19.90
N PHE A 1157 -34.65 83.12 21.04
CA PHE A 1157 -35.37 82.12 21.83
C PHE A 1157 -36.82 82.57 22.02
N GLY A 1158 -37.78 81.70 21.68
CA GLY A 1158 -39.20 81.93 21.89
C GLY A 1158 -39.84 80.83 22.73
N ALA A 1159 -40.69 81.19 23.69
CA ALA A 1159 -41.55 80.25 24.40
C ALA A 1159 -43.00 80.74 24.46
N LEU A 1160 -43.97 79.90 24.11
CA LEU A 1160 -45.41 80.17 24.16
C LEU A 1160 -46.13 79.16 25.07
N ALA A 1161 -46.72 79.67 26.17
CA ALA A 1161 -47.74 78.94 26.91
C ALA A 1161 -49.12 79.54 26.56
N ASP A 1162 -50.03 78.69 26.13
CA ASP A 1162 -51.39 79.08 25.75
C ASP A 1162 -52.40 78.09 26.37
N SER A 1163 -53.67 78.12 26.00
CA SER A 1163 -54.79 77.50 26.71
C SER A 1163 -54.51 76.15 27.42
N ASN A 1164 -54.77 76.12 28.72
CA ASN A 1164 -54.62 74.94 29.59
C ASN A 1164 -53.19 74.32 29.62
N SER A 1165 -52.16 75.10 29.28
CA SER A 1165 -50.76 74.63 29.31
C SER A 1165 -49.97 75.07 30.54
N THR A 1166 -48.83 74.41 30.78
CA THR A 1166 -47.79 74.85 31.71
C THR A 1166 -46.42 74.72 31.06
N ILE A 1167 -45.67 75.82 30.97
CA ILE A 1167 -44.23 75.78 30.70
C ILE A 1167 -43.48 76.10 31.98
N CYS A 1168 -42.77 75.11 32.51
CA CYS A 1168 -41.69 75.33 33.46
C CYS A 1168 -40.40 75.61 32.65
N LEU A 1169 -39.69 76.69 32.97
CA LEU A 1169 -38.47 77.07 32.25
C LEU A 1169 -37.33 77.43 33.22
N GLN A 1170 -36.25 76.64 33.15
CA GLN A 1170 -34.92 76.97 33.66
C GLN A 1170 -34.07 77.50 32.50
N LEU A 1171 -33.65 78.77 32.56
CA LEU A 1171 -32.87 79.41 31.49
C LEU A 1171 -31.53 79.90 32.07
N GLN A 1172 -30.41 79.26 31.74
CA GLN A 1172 -29.11 79.52 32.41
C GLN A 1172 -27.93 79.67 31.44
N ASN A 1173 -27.13 80.72 31.57
CA ASN A 1173 -25.86 80.89 30.84
C ASN A 1173 -25.97 80.79 29.30
N ASN A 1174 -27.10 81.17 28.70
CA ASN A 1174 -27.25 81.19 27.24
C ASN A 1174 -26.77 82.53 26.67
N THR A 1175 -26.17 82.51 25.49
CA THR A 1175 -25.81 83.70 24.71
C THR A 1175 -26.76 83.81 23.53
N ALA A 1176 -27.53 84.89 23.42
CA ALA A 1176 -28.44 85.12 22.32
C ALA A 1176 -28.36 86.57 21.82
N ASP A 1177 -28.45 86.76 20.50
CA ASP A 1177 -28.57 88.06 19.87
C ASP A 1177 -30.01 88.57 19.85
N ASP A 1178 -30.17 89.90 19.88
CA ASP A 1178 -31.48 90.56 19.77
C ASP A 1178 -31.95 90.55 18.32
N VAL A 1179 -33.04 89.83 18.06
CA VAL A 1179 -33.61 89.68 16.72
C VAL A 1179 -35.05 90.13 16.74
N ASN A 1180 -35.41 91.05 15.85
CA ASN A 1180 -36.71 91.73 15.86
C ASN A 1180 -37.13 92.31 17.23
N GLY A 1181 -36.13 92.79 17.99
CA GLY A 1181 -36.31 93.49 19.26
C GLY A 1181 -36.35 92.60 20.51
N SER A 1182 -36.00 91.30 20.41
CA SER A 1182 -35.87 90.41 21.57
C SER A 1182 -34.81 89.34 21.33
N ALA A 1183 -34.02 88.99 22.34
CA ALA A 1183 -33.23 87.76 22.32
C ALA A 1183 -34.02 86.59 22.90
N TYR A 1184 -34.77 86.83 23.98
CA TYR A 1184 -35.66 85.87 24.64
C TYR A 1184 -37.08 86.45 24.69
N LEU A 1185 -38.05 85.82 24.04
CA LEU A 1185 -39.45 86.20 24.07
C LEU A 1185 -40.27 85.12 24.76
N LEU A 1186 -40.93 85.47 25.86
CA LEU A 1186 -41.84 84.57 26.60
C LEU A 1186 -43.27 85.11 26.46
N ALA A 1187 -44.17 84.32 25.91
CA ALA A 1187 -45.55 84.70 25.61
C ALA A 1187 -46.56 83.82 26.34
N ASN A 1188 -47.39 84.42 27.20
CA ASN A 1188 -48.54 83.79 27.84
C ASN A 1188 -49.81 84.40 27.26
N LEU A 1189 -50.43 83.75 26.26
CA LEU A 1189 -51.56 84.33 25.53
C LEU A 1189 -52.90 84.17 26.25
N ASN A 1190 -53.06 83.12 27.06
CA ASN A 1190 -54.28 82.86 27.82
C ASN A 1190 -53.96 82.71 29.33
N PRO A 1191 -53.51 83.78 30.02
CA PRO A 1191 -53.00 83.71 31.40
C PRO A 1191 -54.04 83.32 32.48
N GLY A 1192 -55.31 83.14 32.10
CA GLY A 1192 -56.33 82.54 32.98
C GLY A 1192 -56.28 81.01 33.03
N THR A 1193 -55.67 80.34 32.04
CA THR A 1193 -55.56 78.87 31.96
C THR A 1193 -54.14 78.38 31.66
N ALA A 1194 -53.26 79.26 31.16
CA ALA A 1194 -51.87 78.97 30.82
C ALA A 1194 -50.89 79.49 31.88
N GLN A 1195 -49.89 78.69 32.25
CA GLN A 1195 -48.91 79.04 33.29
C GLN A 1195 -47.47 79.05 32.77
N PHE A 1196 -46.71 80.08 33.15
CA PHE A 1196 -45.25 80.06 33.14
C PHE A 1196 -44.71 79.93 34.55
N GLN A 1197 -43.94 78.87 34.80
CA GLN A 1197 -43.19 78.69 36.04
C GLN A 1197 -41.71 78.89 35.71
N ARG A 1198 -41.00 79.72 36.48
CA ARG A 1198 -39.60 80.07 36.21
C ARG A 1198 -38.77 79.96 37.46
N ASP A 1199 -37.80 79.07 37.40
CA ASP A 1199 -36.99 78.66 38.54
C ASP A 1199 -35.63 79.37 38.57
N SER A 1200 -35.06 79.71 37.40
CA SER A 1200 -33.87 80.58 37.32
C SER A 1200 -33.66 81.22 35.93
N HIS A 1201 -33.05 82.41 35.91
CA HIS A 1201 -32.70 83.19 34.71
C HIS A 1201 -31.27 83.80 34.79
N SER A 1202 -30.31 83.08 35.40
CA SER A 1202 -28.96 83.60 35.66
C SER A 1202 -28.01 83.46 34.46
N GLY A 1203 -27.14 84.45 34.26
CA GLY A 1203 -26.01 84.39 33.33
C GLY A 1203 -26.34 84.45 31.83
N ASN A 1204 -27.60 84.66 31.45
CA ASN A 1204 -27.99 84.80 30.04
C ASN A 1204 -27.64 86.20 29.51
N THR A 1205 -27.27 86.30 28.23
CA THR A 1205 -27.06 87.58 27.53
C THR A 1205 -28.06 87.77 26.39
N GLY A 1206 -28.54 89.00 26.21
CA GLY A 1206 -29.60 89.38 25.26
C GLY A 1206 -30.82 90.00 25.97
N THR A 1207 -31.74 90.64 25.23
CA THR A 1207 -32.94 91.28 25.78
C THR A 1207 -34.05 90.27 26.06
N LEU A 1208 -34.64 90.32 27.25
CA LEU A 1208 -35.82 89.53 27.65
C LEU A 1208 -37.12 90.33 27.49
N THR A 1209 -38.07 89.78 26.75
CA THR A 1209 -39.39 90.36 26.48
C THR A 1209 -40.50 89.43 26.96
N LEU A 1210 -41.53 90.00 27.60
CA LEU A 1210 -42.69 89.28 28.13
C LEU A 1210 -43.97 89.77 27.45
N VAL A 1211 -44.82 88.84 27.00
CA VAL A 1211 -46.07 89.13 26.26
C VAL A 1211 -47.25 88.39 26.90
N PRO A 1212 -48.22 89.05 27.56
CA PRO A 1212 -48.24 90.48 27.89
C PRO A 1212 -47.21 90.84 28.97
N ASN A 1213 -46.75 92.10 28.96
CA ASN A 1213 -45.84 92.63 29.96
C ASN A 1213 -46.56 92.86 31.30
N ASN A 1214 -46.71 91.79 32.10
CA ASN A 1214 -47.48 91.73 33.33
C ASN A 1214 -46.57 91.33 34.51
N PRO A 1215 -46.53 92.06 35.65
CA PRO A 1215 -45.72 91.67 36.81
C PRO A 1215 -46.09 90.32 37.43
N ALA A 1216 -47.28 89.78 37.17
CA ALA A 1216 -47.72 88.46 37.64
C ALA A 1216 -47.36 87.28 36.69
N PHE A 1217 -46.51 87.50 35.68
CA PHE A 1217 -46.19 86.49 34.64
C PHE A 1217 -45.63 85.17 35.17
N PHE A 1218 -45.05 85.18 36.38
CA PHE A 1218 -44.45 84.01 37.03
C PHE A 1218 -45.08 83.79 38.42
N PRO A 1219 -46.20 83.05 38.52
CA PRO A 1219 -46.71 82.58 39.80
C PRO A 1219 -45.68 81.75 40.57
N ALA A 1220 -45.78 81.77 41.90
CA ALA A 1220 -44.92 80.96 42.76
C ALA A 1220 -45.27 79.46 42.63
N GLY A 1221 -44.33 78.68 42.12
CA GLY A 1221 -44.42 77.22 41.99
C GLY A 1221 -43.05 76.63 41.70
N THR A 1222 -42.79 75.43 42.19
CA THR A 1222 -41.53 74.70 41.93
C THR A 1222 -41.63 73.92 40.62
N CYS A 1223 -40.67 74.13 39.74
CA CYS A 1223 -40.35 73.22 38.63
C CYS A 1223 -40.02 71.81 39.16
N ASN A 1224 -40.35 70.77 38.38
CA ASN A 1224 -40.12 69.36 38.72
C ASN A 1224 -38.93 68.77 37.95
#